data_AF-A0A9X2JQ33-F1
#
_entry.id   AF-A0A9X2JQ33-F1
#
_cell.length_a   1.000
_cell.length_b   1.000
_cell.length_c   1.000
_cell.angle_alpha   90.00
_cell.angle_beta   90.00
_cell.angle_gamma   90.00
#
_symmetry.space_group_name_H-M   'P 1'
#
loop_
_entity.id
_entity.type
_entity.pdbx_description
1 polymer ?
#
loop_
_entity_poly.entity_id
_entity_poly.type
_entity_poly.pdbx_seq_one_letter_code
_entity_poly.pdbx_strand_id
1 'polypeptide(L)'
;MHLLAATPGTVSDGTEPVDLGQTPGDLVVISAADTELAALSAARAQMADAPELRLASLMHLQHPMSVDLHLDDCATKSRLVVARVLGGSGYWKYGLVQYAARLAEAGVPFAALPGDDKPDPELRELSTVKPGDYGALWSYLVEGGPENAENFLLHAKHMLDGTEPPQAARPLLRAGLYWPGLGIADLDRLREVWTKDAPVVPIVFYRALLQGAQLAPIDRLVRALLRAGLNSMPVFVASLKDPVSRDTLAGLMAEAPPAVILNATAFATGGAVAGDAASPNPLAAPAANEAPVFQIVLSASSEETWEEGLTGLSARDIAMNVALPEVDGRILSRAIGFKGEAFFDEATQCRVATYQPRADRITFVADLAARWAKLRATPVPDRKVALILANYPNKDGRLANGVGLDTPAATVHALRLMQGAGYGVEHAPEDAQALMDRLMAGPTNWLTDRAAREGGEVLPLEEYERHFAELPWAAKQQILDRWGPPGDDPFIFPQIRTSDGGAGRGFALSLHRFGNAVVGLQPARGYNIDPTETYHSPDLVPPHHYLAFHFWLRHHWGADAVVHMGKHGNLEWLPGKAVALSESCWPEIALGATPHLYPFIVNDPGEGTQGKRRAQAVVIDHLTPPLTRAESYGPLRDLEALVDEYYEAAGVDPRRITHLRREILSLAETTGLASDAGFEGQADTDLAKLDAWLCELKEAQIRDGLHVFGQSPEGRQERDLAIALARVPRGAGAASILRALAEDLSLGFDPLDCDMAATWTGPRPEALSGEGKWRSAGDTVERLEELCQRLLDGKAPVPGPASAAVLDEIETKLRPAIAACGPAEGAGLLTGLDGRAV
;
A
#
# COMPACT_ATOMS: atom_id res chain seq x y z
N MET A 1 -46.28 9.04 19.35
CA MET A 1 -45.16 9.12 18.39
C MET A 1 -44.12 10.01 19.04
N HIS A 2 -42.93 9.49 19.35
CA HIS A 2 -41.88 10.29 19.99
C HIS A 2 -41.19 11.12 18.91
N LEU A 3 -41.20 12.45 19.02
CA LEU A 3 -40.34 13.32 18.24
C LEU A 3 -38.90 13.09 18.71
N LEU A 4 -38.02 12.71 17.80
CA LEU A 4 -36.60 12.66 18.10
C LEU A 4 -36.04 14.08 17.98
N ALA A 5 -35.38 14.54 19.03
CA ALA A 5 -34.41 15.62 18.86
C ALA A 5 -33.31 15.11 17.93
N ALA A 6 -32.77 15.97 17.06
CA ALA A 6 -31.61 15.60 16.23
C ALA A 6 -30.47 15.09 17.14
N THR A 7 -30.27 13.77 17.14
CA THR A 7 -29.36 13.07 18.08
C THR A 7 -27.99 12.89 17.40
N PRO A 8 -26.85 13.07 18.12
CA PRO A 8 -25.52 12.92 17.51
C PRO A 8 -25.29 11.51 16.94
N GLY A 9 -24.66 11.42 15.77
CA GLY A 9 -24.11 10.17 15.22
C GLY A 9 -25.08 9.27 14.45
N THR A 10 -26.38 9.58 14.39
CA THR A 10 -27.37 8.81 13.63
C THR A 10 -27.59 9.39 12.24
N VAL A 11 -27.16 8.67 11.19
CA VAL A 11 -27.55 8.96 9.80
C VAL A 11 -29.01 8.51 9.63
N SER A 12 -29.96 9.45 9.69
CA SER A 12 -31.38 9.19 9.43
C SER A 12 -31.61 9.09 7.92
N ASP A 13 -32.42 8.13 7.48
CA ASP A 13 -32.87 7.99 6.08
C ASP A 13 -34.03 8.93 5.73
N GLY A 14 -34.38 9.86 6.63
CA GLY A 14 -35.45 10.84 6.46
C GLY A 14 -36.86 10.29 6.70
N THR A 15 -36.99 9.02 7.12
CA THR A 15 -38.30 8.39 7.38
C THR A 15 -38.91 8.79 8.72
N GLU A 16 -38.08 9.16 9.69
CA GLU A 16 -38.53 9.62 11.01
C GLU A 16 -38.60 11.15 11.09
N PRO A 17 -39.60 11.71 11.80
CA PRO A 17 -39.71 13.14 11.98
C PRO A 17 -38.65 13.68 12.93
N VAL A 18 -37.90 14.66 12.44
CA VAL A 18 -36.90 15.44 13.18
C VAL A 18 -37.43 16.85 13.44
N ASP A 19 -37.30 17.34 14.67
CA ASP A 19 -37.41 18.77 14.97
C ASP A 19 -36.01 19.41 14.96
N LEU A 20 -35.83 20.42 14.13
CA LEU A 20 -34.54 21.13 13.99
C LEU A 20 -34.31 22.12 15.13
N GLY A 21 -35.35 22.56 15.84
CA GLY A 21 -35.24 23.53 16.93
C GLY A 21 -34.71 24.91 16.53
N GLN A 22 -34.80 25.25 15.23
CA GLN A 22 -34.29 26.51 14.70
C GLN A 22 -35.25 27.67 15.00
N THR A 23 -34.69 28.79 15.43
CA THR A 23 -35.42 30.06 15.57
C THR A 23 -35.38 30.84 14.26
N PRO A 24 -36.34 31.74 13.99
CA PRO A 24 -36.32 32.59 12.79
C PRO A 24 -35.03 33.39 12.63
N GLY A 25 -34.65 33.73 11.40
CA GLY A 25 -33.48 34.55 11.08
C GLY A 25 -33.70 35.44 9.85
N ASP A 26 -32.68 36.17 9.44
CA ASP A 26 -32.71 36.97 8.21
C ASP A 26 -32.79 36.06 6.97
N LEU A 27 -31.97 35.00 6.94
CA LEU A 27 -31.84 34.09 5.82
C LEU A 27 -31.89 32.63 6.29
N VAL A 28 -32.74 31.83 5.67
CA VAL A 28 -32.76 30.37 5.82
C VAL A 28 -32.25 29.74 4.52
N VAL A 29 -31.24 28.87 4.60
CA VAL A 29 -30.76 28.07 3.45
C VAL A 29 -30.94 26.59 3.74
N ILE A 30 -31.66 25.90 2.87
CA ILE A 30 -31.91 24.47 2.90
C ILE A 30 -31.11 23.82 1.77
N SER A 31 -30.29 22.83 2.07
CA SER A 31 -29.54 22.09 1.05
C SER A 31 -29.41 20.61 1.38
N ALA A 32 -29.37 19.76 0.35
CA ALA A 32 -29.03 18.35 0.49
C ALA A 32 -27.52 18.11 0.60
N ALA A 33 -26.68 19.11 0.30
CA ALA A 33 -25.23 18.99 0.28
C ALA A 33 -24.60 19.62 1.52
N ASP A 34 -24.07 18.78 2.43
CA ASP A 34 -23.36 19.24 3.63
C ASP A 34 -22.19 20.19 3.31
N THR A 35 -21.58 20.02 2.13
CA THR A 35 -20.48 20.86 1.66
C THR A 35 -20.89 22.31 1.44
N GLU A 36 -22.15 22.56 1.05
CA GLU A 36 -22.67 23.91 0.89
C GLU A 36 -22.99 24.53 2.24
N LEU A 37 -23.60 23.75 3.14
CA LEU A 37 -23.87 24.21 4.51
C LEU A 37 -22.56 24.56 5.23
N ALA A 38 -21.53 23.72 5.10
CA ALA A 38 -20.20 23.99 5.63
C ALA A 38 -19.58 25.25 5.02
N ALA A 39 -19.68 25.45 3.69
CA ALA A 39 -19.14 26.62 3.02
C ALA A 39 -19.84 27.93 3.45
N LEU A 40 -21.18 27.91 3.58
CA LEU A 40 -21.96 29.08 4.02
C LEU A 40 -21.73 29.39 5.50
N SER A 41 -21.62 28.38 6.37
CA SER A 41 -21.24 28.56 7.79
C SER A 41 -19.86 29.20 7.90
N ALA A 42 -18.88 28.69 7.14
CA ALA A 42 -17.53 29.23 7.12
C ALA A 42 -17.47 30.67 6.59
N ALA A 43 -18.19 30.98 5.51
CA ALA A 43 -18.28 32.33 4.97
C ALA A 43 -18.90 33.30 5.97
N ARG A 44 -20.02 32.92 6.60
CA ARG A 44 -20.67 33.71 7.64
C ARG A 44 -19.70 34.03 8.79
N ALA A 45 -18.92 33.04 9.25
CA ALA A 45 -17.97 33.22 10.35
C ALA A 45 -16.83 34.20 10.04
N GLN A 46 -16.52 34.43 8.75
CA GLN A 46 -15.48 35.36 8.29
C GLN A 46 -16.01 36.78 8.07
N MET A 47 -17.31 36.94 7.89
CA MET A 47 -17.94 38.25 7.67
C MET A 47 -18.07 39.03 8.98
N ALA A 48 -17.65 40.31 8.95
CA ALA A 48 -17.83 41.22 10.09
C ALA A 48 -19.31 41.60 10.32
N ASP A 49 -20.11 41.65 9.26
CA ASP A 49 -21.51 42.08 9.25
C ASP A 49 -22.40 41.07 8.48
N ALA A 50 -22.37 39.82 8.97
CA ALA A 50 -23.12 38.71 8.40
C ALA A 50 -24.63 38.80 8.70
N PRO A 51 -25.52 38.37 7.78
CA PRO A 51 -26.93 38.21 8.10
C PRO A 51 -27.15 37.14 9.18
N GLU A 52 -28.24 37.24 9.94
CA GLU A 52 -28.69 36.10 10.75
C GLU A 52 -29.05 34.93 9.84
N LEU A 53 -28.23 33.88 9.88
CA LEU A 53 -28.33 32.74 8.97
C LEU A 53 -28.89 31.54 9.73
N ARG A 54 -29.76 30.76 9.08
CA ARG A 54 -30.13 29.40 9.49
C ARG A 54 -29.80 28.45 8.35
N LEU A 55 -29.09 27.37 8.66
CA LEU A 55 -28.70 26.36 7.69
C LEU A 55 -29.41 25.05 8.04
N ALA A 56 -30.07 24.42 7.07
CA ALA A 56 -30.82 23.20 7.30
C ALA A 56 -30.46 22.13 6.26
N SER A 57 -30.17 20.93 6.74
CA SER A 57 -30.04 19.77 5.86
C SER A 57 -31.42 19.35 5.37
N LEU A 58 -31.55 19.23 4.06
CA LEU A 58 -32.77 18.75 3.40
C LEU A 58 -33.10 17.31 3.83
N MET A 59 -32.10 16.53 4.28
CA MET A 59 -32.31 15.18 4.81
C MET A 59 -33.13 15.17 6.10
N HIS A 60 -33.03 16.21 6.93
CA HIS A 60 -33.84 16.37 8.14
C HIS A 60 -35.24 16.96 7.87
N LEU A 61 -35.49 17.38 6.63
CA LEU A 61 -36.77 17.95 6.19
C LEU A 61 -37.48 17.05 5.17
N GLN A 62 -37.16 15.75 5.13
CA GLN A 62 -37.86 14.79 4.26
C GLN A 62 -39.28 14.46 4.75
N HIS A 63 -39.45 14.31 6.06
CA HIS A 63 -40.74 13.95 6.65
C HIS A 63 -41.70 15.15 6.69
N PRO A 64 -42.98 14.99 6.29
CA PRO A 64 -43.97 16.08 6.29
C PRO A 64 -44.08 16.86 7.60
N MET A 65 -44.10 16.16 8.74
CA MET A 65 -44.15 16.81 10.05
C MET A 65 -42.93 17.70 10.34
N SER A 66 -41.73 17.32 9.89
CA SER A 66 -40.52 18.14 10.04
C SER A 66 -40.58 19.39 9.18
N VAL A 67 -41.12 19.27 7.96
CA VAL A 67 -41.40 20.39 7.07
C VAL A 67 -42.36 21.38 7.73
N ASP A 68 -43.48 20.89 8.23
CA ASP A 68 -44.53 21.72 8.83
C ASP A 68 -44.05 22.44 10.08
N LEU A 69 -43.36 21.71 10.99
CA LEU A 69 -42.78 22.29 12.20
C LEU A 69 -41.76 23.38 11.87
N HIS A 70 -40.84 23.11 10.94
CA HIS A 70 -39.83 24.11 10.57
C HIS A 70 -40.45 25.34 9.89
N LEU A 71 -41.52 25.15 9.09
CA LEU A 71 -42.28 26.25 8.50
C LEU A 71 -42.93 27.12 9.57
N ASP A 72 -43.63 26.50 10.52
CA ASP A 72 -44.39 27.20 11.55
C ASP A 72 -43.48 27.89 12.58
N ASP A 73 -42.35 27.28 12.94
CA ASP A 73 -41.48 27.78 14.00
C ASP A 73 -40.39 28.74 13.48
N CYS A 74 -39.89 28.53 12.26
CA CYS A 74 -38.73 29.25 11.72
C CYS A 74 -39.00 29.95 10.38
N ALA A 75 -39.29 29.20 9.31
CA ALA A 75 -39.16 29.70 7.95
C ALA A 75 -40.20 30.77 7.58
N THR A 76 -41.47 30.64 8.02
CA THR A 76 -42.52 31.65 7.75
C THR A 76 -42.34 32.97 8.51
N LYS A 77 -41.47 32.97 9.52
CA LYS A 77 -41.13 34.14 10.34
C LYS A 77 -39.76 34.74 10.00
N SER A 78 -39.07 34.16 9.02
CA SER A 78 -37.76 34.62 8.54
C SER A 78 -37.92 35.60 7.38
N ARG A 79 -36.85 36.28 6.94
CA ARG A 79 -36.98 37.32 5.90
C ARG A 79 -36.71 36.85 4.47
N LEU A 80 -35.96 35.76 4.29
CA LEU A 80 -35.68 35.13 2.99
C LEU A 80 -35.41 33.64 3.19
N VAL A 81 -35.95 32.80 2.30
CA VAL A 81 -35.70 31.35 2.29
C VAL A 81 -35.17 30.91 0.94
N VAL A 82 -34.06 30.17 0.95
CA VAL A 82 -33.45 29.57 -0.24
C VAL A 82 -33.39 28.06 -0.03
N ALA A 83 -33.94 27.27 -0.94
CA ALA A 83 -33.85 25.82 -0.90
C ALA A 83 -33.18 25.31 -2.17
N ARG A 84 -32.04 24.63 -2.04
CA ARG A 84 -31.34 24.00 -3.16
C ARG A 84 -31.64 22.50 -3.20
N VAL A 85 -32.27 22.04 -4.28
CA VAL A 85 -32.84 20.69 -4.37
C VAL A 85 -32.17 19.89 -5.48
N LEU A 86 -31.47 18.81 -5.08
CA LEU A 86 -30.88 17.85 -6.02
C LEU A 86 -31.96 16.88 -6.53
N GLY A 87 -32.05 16.68 -7.85
CA GLY A 87 -33.05 15.79 -8.47
C GLY A 87 -34.43 16.42 -8.71
N GLY A 88 -34.58 17.73 -8.49
CA GLY A 88 -35.79 18.50 -8.81
C GLY A 88 -36.98 18.21 -7.88
N SER A 89 -38.18 18.57 -8.35
CA SER A 89 -39.44 18.47 -7.59
C SER A 89 -39.76 17.06 -7.08
N GLY A 90 -39.34 16.03 -7.81
CA GLY A 90 -39.59 14.63 -7.47
C GLY A 90 -38.95 14.19 -6.16
N TYR A 91 -37.85 14.82 -5.75
CA TYR A 91 -37.06 14.39 -4.58
C TYR A 91 -37.50 15.04 -3.26
N TRP A 92 -38.16 16.20 -3.31
CA TRP A 92 -38.63 16.92 -2.12
C TRP A 92 -40.01 17.55 -2.33
N LYS A 93 -40.92 16.78 -2.94
CA LYS A 93 -42.20 17.28 -3.44
C LYS A 93 -43.06 17.97 -2.37
N TYR A 94 -43.25 17.30 -1.23
CA TYR A 94 -44.08 17.85 -0.15
C TYR A 94 -43.49 19.16 0.40
N GLY A 95 -42.19 19.14 0.71
CA GLY A 95 -41.47 20.32 1.18
C GLY A 95 -41.55 21.47 0.21
N LEU A 96 -41.21 21.26 -1.07
CA LEU A 96 -41.27 22.32 -2.08
C LEU A 96 -42.64 22.97 -2.20
N VAL A 97 -43.71 22.16 -2.27
CA VAL A 97 -45.08 22.69 -2.39
C VAL A 97 -45.49 23.46 -1.13
N GLN A 98 -45.22 22.92 0.07
CA GLN A 98 -45.59 23.61 1.32
C GLN A 98 -44.77 24.87 1.54
N TYR A 99 -43.46 24.85 1.30
CA TYR A 99 -42.61 26.04 1.40
C TYR A 99 -43.05 27.13 0.43
N ALA A 100 -43.27 26.78 -0.85
CA ALA A 100 -43.73 27.76 -1.84
C ALA A 100 -45.08 28.39 -1.45
N ALA A 101 -46.05 27.58 -1.03
CA ALA A 101 -47.39 28.07 -0.68
C ALA A 101 -47.38 28.91 0.62
N ARG A 102 -46.78 28.39 1.69
CA ARG A 102 -46.81 28.99 3.04
C ARG A 102 -45.95 30.24 3.13
N LEU A 103 -44.80 30.27 2.46
CA LEU A 103 -43.96 31.47 2.40
C LEU A 103 -44.61 32.57 1.54
N ALA A 104 -45.29 32.21 0.44
CA ALA A 104 -46.05 33.17 -0.34
C ALA A 104 -47.21 33.79 0.47
N GLU A 105 -47.94 32.98 1.26
CA GLU A 105 -48.99 33.46 2.16
C GLU A 105 -48.44 34.38 3.26
N ALA A 106 -47.26 34.06 3.81
CA ALA A 106 -46.57 34.87 4.81
C ALA A 106 -45.87 36.12 4.25
N GLY A 107 -45.79 36.27 2.91
CA GLY A 107 -45.08 37.37 2.26
C GLY A 107 -43.55 37.26 2.32
N VAL A 108 -43.01 36.06 2.56
CA VAL A 108 -41.57 35.79 2.65
C VAL A 108 -41.05 35.36 1.27
N PRO A 109 -40.04 36.04 0.69
CA PRO A 109 -39.42 35.63 -0.56
C PRO A 109 -38.81 34.22 -0.48
N PHE A 110 -39.04 33.43 -1.52
CA PHE A 110 -38.59 32.04 -1.62
C PHE A 110 -37.88 31.78 -2.95
N ALA A 111 -36.71 31.16 -2.89
CA ALA A 111 -35.96 30.67 -4.05
C ALA A 111 -35.73 29.16 -3.96
N ALA A 112 -36.41 28.39 -4.80
CA ALA A 112 -36.15 26.97 -5.01
C ALA A 112 -35.13 26.82 -6.16
N LEU A 113 -33.89 26.46 -5.83
CA LEU A 113 -32.77 26.41 -6.78
C LEU A 113 -32.45 24.96 -7.19
N PRO A 114 -32.05 24.71 -8.44
CA PRO A 114 -31.53 23.41 -8.85
C PRO A 114 -30.23 23.05 -8.12
N GLY A 115 -30.08 21.76 -7.80
CA GLY A 115 -28.86 21.20 -7.22
C GLY A 115 -27.68 21.07 -8.18
N ASP A 116 -27.92 21.15 -9.50
CA ASP A 116 -26.89 21.08 -10.55
C ASP A 116 -26.78 22.40 -11.34
N ASP A 117 -26.01 22.38 -12.44
CA ASP A 117 -25.78 23.51 -13.34
C ASP A 117 -26.84 23.61 -14.46
N LYS A 118 -27.93 22.86 -14.35
CA LYS A 118 -29.02 22.87 -15.33
C LYS A 118 -30.24 23.61 -14.80
N PRO A 119 -30.90 24.42 -15.65
CA PRO A 119 -32.11 25.11 -15.24
C PRO A 119 -33.24 24.11 -15.02
N ASP A 120 -34.03 24.34 -13.97
CA ASP A 120 -35.26 23.59 -13.67
C ASP A 120 -36.47 24.54 -13.74
N PRO A 121 -37.32 24.41 -14.77
CA PRO A 121 -38.51 25.27 -14.91
C PRO A 121 -39.51 25.13 -13.75
N GLU A 122 -39.67 23.94 -13.17
CA GLU A 122 -40.65 23.69 -12.11
C GLU A 122 -40.21 24.36 -10.80
N LEU A 123 -38.93 24.24 -10.45
CA LEU A 123 -38.37 24.98 -9.30
C LEU A 123 -38.45 26.49 -9.51
N ARG A 124 -38.26 26.96 -10.76
CA ARG A 124 -38.40 28.38 -11.08
C ARG A 124 -39.83 28.88 -10.90
N GLU A 125 -40.84 28.11 -11.32
CA GLU A 125 -42.25 28.45 -11.17
C GLU A 125 -42.68 28.56 -9.68
N LEU A 126 -42.10 27.73 -8.82
CA LEU A 126 -42.35 27.75 -7.37
C LEU A 126 -41.63 28.89 -6.62
N SER A 127 -40.71 29.60 -7.28
CA SER A 127 -39.89 30.65 -6.66
C SER A 127 -40.52 32.04 -6.80
N THR A 128 -40.60 32.79 -5.69
CA THR A 128 -41.22 34.13 -5.63
C THR A 128 -40.23 35.29 -5.80
N VAL A 129 -38.92 35.00 -5.85
CA VAL A 129 -37.87 36.00 -6.08
C VAL A 129 -37.78 36.46 -7.55
N LYS A 130 -37.15 37.63 -7.78
CA LYS A 130 -36.97 38.19 -9.13
C LYS A 130 -36.03 37.30 -9.96
N PRO A 131 -36.16 37.28 -11.31
CA PRO A 131 -35.28 36.47 -12.17
C PRO A 131 -33.78 36.75 -12.00
N GLY A 132 -33.39 38.00 -11.79
CA GLY A 132 -31.98 38.37 -11.56
C GLY A 132 -31.43 37.77 -10.26
N ASP A 133 -32.17 37.92 -9.16
CA ASP A 133 -31.78 37.42 -7.84
C ASP A 133 -31.72 35.88 -7.83
N TYR A 134 -32.70 35.22 -8.48
CA TYR A 134 -32.71 33.76 -8.67
C TYR A 134 -31.44 33.29 -9.38
N GLY A 135 -31.10 33.93 -10.50
CA GLY A 135 -29.91 33.58 -11.29
C GLY A 135 -28.61 33.81 -10.52
N ALA A 136 -28.51 34.90 -9.76
CA ALA A 136 -27.32 35.21 -8.97
C ALA A 136 -27.12 34.20 -7.84
N LEU A 137 -28.15 33.95 -7.00
CA LEU A 137 -28.10 32.97 -5.91
C LEU A 137 -27.73 31.58 -6.44
N TRP A 138 -28.32 31.15 -7.55
CA TRP A 138 -28.01 29.87 -8.19
C TRP A 138 -26.55 29.81 -8.66
N SER A 139 -26.08 30.84 -9.36
CA SER A 139 -24.73 30.88 -9.91
C SER A 139 -23.65 30.80 -8.84
N TYR A 140 -23.82 31.48 -7.69
CA TYR A 140 -22.85 31.39 -6.59
C TYR A 140 -22.71 29.96 -6.06
N LEU A 141 -23.82 29.24 -5.91
CA LEU A 141 -23.81 27.87 -5.40
C LEU A 141 -23.37 26.85 -6.47
N VAL A 142 -23.60 27.12 -7.76
CA VAL A 142 -23.06 26.30 -8.88
C VAL A 142 -21.55 26.40 -8.95
N GLU A 143 -21.00 27.61 -8.92
CA GLU A 143 -19.55 27.80 -8.99
C GLU A 143 -18.87 27.34 -7.69
N GLY A 144 -19.47 27.66 -6.54
CA GLY A 144 -19.01 27.26 -5.22
C GLY A 144 -17.72 27.94 -4.77
N GLY A 145 -17.20 27.52 -3.62
CA GLY A 145 -15.98 28.06 -3.00
C GLY A 145 -16.20 29.26 -2.08
N PRO A 146 -15.16 29.66 -1.32
CA PRO A 146 -15.28 30.63 -0.24
C PRO A 146 -15.78 32.01 -0.70
N GLU A 147 -15.22 32.57 -1.79
CA GLU A 147 -15.62 33.89 -2.31
C GLU A 147 -17.08 33.89 -2.78
N ASN A 148 -17.53 32.84 -3.47
CA ASN A 148 -18.91 32.74 -3.92
C ASN A 148 -19.88 32.50 -2.76
N ALA A 149 -19.47 31.77 -1.73
CA ALA A 149 -20.27 31.60 -0.52
C ALA A 149 -20.45 32.93 0.24
N GLU A 150 -19.41 33.75 0.33
CA GLU A 150 -19.51 35.10 0.90
C GLU A 150 -20.38 36.02 0.02
N ASN A 151 -20.17 36.02 -1.30
CA ASN A 151 -20.98 36.81 -2.23
C ASN A 151 -22.46 36.36 -2.24
N PHE A 152 -22.75 35.08 -2.02
CA PHE A 152 -24.11 34.59 -1.83
C PHE A 152 -24.77 35.24 -0.61
N LEU A 153 -24.07 35.31 0.53
CA LEU A 153 -24.59 35.94 1.75
C LEU A 153 -24.73 37.47 1.58
N LEU A 154 -23.77 38.12 0.92
CA LEU A 154 -23.86 39.54 0.57
C LEU A 154 -25.02 39.82 -0.40
N HIS A 155 -25.30 38.90 -1.33
CA HIS A 155 -26.39 39.06 -2.28
C HIS A 155 -27.75 38.88 -1.59
N ALA A 156 -27.86 37.92 -0.67
CA ALA A 156 -29.03 37.81 0.19
C ALA A 156 -29.23 39.09 1.02
N LYS A 157 -28.17 39.68 1.57
CA LYS A 157 -28.25 40.97 2.27
C LYS A 157 -28.70 42.11 1.34
N HIS A 158 -28.20 42.14 0.11
CA HIS A 158 -28.68 43.08 -0.91
C HIS A 158 -30.19 42.93 -1.16
N MET A 159 -30.70 41.71 -1.26
CA MET A 159 -32.13 41.45 -1.41
C MET A 159 -32.95 41.91 -0.21
N LEU A 160 -32.40 41.77 1.00
CA LEU A 160 -33.08 42.06 2.26
C LEU A 160 -33.08 43.55 2.65
N ASP A 161 -31.94 44.22 2.46
CA ASP A 161 -31.66 45.55 2.99
C ASP A 161 -31.43 46.61 1.89
N GLY A 162 -31.35 46.19 0.62
CA GLY A 162 -31.10 47.09 -0.51
C GLY A 162 -29.69 47.69 -0.52
N THR A 163 -28.70 46.98 0.03
CA THR A 163 -27.27 47.37 -0.01
C THR A 163 -26.74 47.42 -1.46
N GLU A 164 -25.46 47.75 -1.66
CA GLU A 164 -24.86 47.61 -3.00
C GLU A 164 -24.84 46.12 -3.42
N PRO A 165 -25.18 45.78 -4.67
CA PRO A 165 -25.11 44.39 -5.13
C PRO A 165 -23.64 43.91 -5.15
N PRO A 166 -23.35 42.69 -4.65
CA PRO A 166 -22.00 42.14 -4.71
C PRO A 166 -21.59 41.80 -6.14
N GLN A 167 -20.31 41.45 -6.31
CA GLN A 167 -19.80 40.99 -7.60
C GLN A 167 -20.42 39.66 -8.01
N ALA A 168 -20.70 39.50 -9.30
CA ALA A 168 -21.25 38.26 -9.86
C ALA A 168 -20.36 37.03 -9.57
N ALA A 169 -20.99 35.85 -9.56
CA ALA A 169 -20.32 34.58 -9.30
C ALA A 169 -19.11 34.37 -10.22
N ARG A 170 -18.01 33.90 -9.64
CA ARG A 170 -16.76 33.67 -10.35
C ARG A 170 -16.49 32.17 -10.48
N PRO A 171 -16.18 31.67 -11.69
CA PRO A 171 -15.86 30.26 -11.85
C PRO A 171 -14.53 29.92 -11.18
N LEU A 172 -14.54 28.87 -10.37
CA LEU A 172 -13.30 28.36 -9.77
C LEU A 172 -12.43 27.70 -10.83
N LEU A 173 -11.12 28.01 -10.79
CA LEU A 173 -10.13 27.38 -11.66
C LEU A 173 -10.19 25.86 -11.56
N ARG A 174 -9.84 25.15 -12.64
CA ARG A 174 -9.77 23.68 -12.63
C ARG A 174 -8.60 23.18 -11.79
N ALA A 175 -7.50 23.91 -11.78
CA ALA A 175 -6.36 23.68 -10.92
C ALA A 175 -5.66 25.00 -10.58
N GLY A 176 -4.91 25.03 -9.49
CA GLY A 176 -4.19 26.21 -9.04
C GLY A 176 -3.59 26.05 -7.66
N LEU A 177 -2.89 27.09 -7.20
CA LEU A 177 -2.33 27.14 -5.86
C LEU A 177 -3.36 27.67 -4.86
N TYR A 178 -3.29 27.15 -3.65
CA TYR A 178 -4.07 27.59 -2.52
C TYR A 178 -3.14 27.92 -1.34
N TRP A 179 -3.49 28.94 -0.57
CA TRP A 179 -2.82 29.24 0.70
C TRP A 179 -3.82 29.53 1.83
N PRO A 180 -3.66 28.92 3.03
CA PRO A 180 -4.53 29.16 4.16
C PRO A 180 -4.61 30.65 4.53
N GLY A 181 -5.82 31.20 4.52
CA GLY A 181 -6.09 32.61 4.83
C GLY A 181 -5.91 33.59 3.67
N LEU A 182 -5.28 33.20 2.56
CA LEU A 182 -5.19 34.01 1.33
C LEU A 182 -6.11 33.50 0.21
N GLY A 183 -6.55 32.23 0.27
CA GLY A 183 -7.37 31.63 -0.78
C GLY A 183 -6.53 31.20 -1.97
N ILE A 184 -7.00 31.50 -3.19
CA ILE A 184 -6.26 31.20 -4.42
C ILE A 184 -5.01 32.09 -4.46
N ALA A 185 -3.85 31.48 -4.71
CA ALA A 185 -2.56 32.16 -4.69
C ALA A 185 -1.76 31.88 -5.97
N ASP A 186 -0.61 32.54 -6.11
CA ASP A 186 0.43 32.23 -7.08
C ASP A 186 1.72 31.81 -6.37
N LEU A 187 2.73 31.39 -7.14
CA LEU A 187 3.97 30.87 -6.58
C LEU A 187 4.80 31.97 -5.91
N ASP A 188 4.71 33.22 -6.38
CA ASP A 188 5.43 34.35 -5.79
C ASP A 188 4.93 34.64 -4.38
N ARG A 189 3.61 34.58 -4.14
CA ARG A 189 3.02 34.67 -2.80
C ARG A 189 3.45 33.54 -1.88
N LEU A 190 3.53 32.31 -2.39
CA LEU A 190 4.05 31.19 -1.61
C LEU A 190 5.52 31.42 -1.24
N ARG A 191 6.34 31.94 -2.16
CA ARG A 191 7.76 32.24 -1.91
C ARG A 191 7.97 33.32 -0.84
N GLU A 192 7.04 34.25 -0.64
CA GLU A 192 7.12 35.27 0.43
C GLU A 192 7.13 34.66 1.84
N VAL A 193 6.49 33.50 2.02
CA VAL A 193 6.34 32.82 3.31
C VAL A 193 7.19 31.56 3.43
N TRP A 194 7.85 31.16 2.34
CA TRP A 194 8.75 30.02 2.30
C TRP A 194 10.11 30.33 2.92
N THR A 195 10.72 29.29 3.50
CA THR A 195 12.12 29.36 3.91
C THR A 195 12.99 29.14 2.70
N LYS A 196 13.93 30.06 2.46
CA LYS A 196 14.86 29.96 1.33
C LYS A 196 15.61 28.62 1.36
N ASP A 197 15.73 27.97 0.21
CA ASP A 197 16.44 26.71 -0.02
C ASP A 197 15.88 25.48 0.74
N ALA A 198 14.76 25.63 1.46
CA ALA A 198 14.09 24.50 2.09
C ALA A 198 13.37 23.61 1.04
N PRO A 199 13.32 22.28 1.25
CA PRO A 199 12.68 21.36 0.30
C PRO A 199 11.20 21.68 0.07
N VAL A 200 10.78 21.67 -1.20
CA VAL A 200 9.38 21.92 -1.59
C VAL A 200 8.56 20.62 -1.54
N VAL A 201 7.37 20.70 -0.94
CA VAL A 201 6.43 19.59 -0.79
C VAL A 201 5.05 19.99 -1.32
N PRO A 202 4.69 19.56 -2.54
CA PRO A 202 3.34 19.74 -3.04
C PRO A 202 2.32 18.95 -2.23
N ILE A 203 1.21 19.58 -1.88
CA ILE A 203 0.01 18.91 -1.36
C ILE A 203 -1.03 18.94 -2.47
N VAL A 204 -1.21 17.83 -3.18
CA VAL A 204 -2.16 17.73 -4.29
C VAL A 204 -3.49 17.23 -3.77
N PHE A 205 -4.57 18.01 -3.92
CA PHE A 205 -5.90 17.66 -3.40
C PHE A 205 -7.02 18.03 -4.38
N TYR A 206 -8.22 17.47 -4.18
CA TYR A 206 -9.34 17.76 -5.07
C TYR A 206 -9.84 19.20 -4.94
N ARG A 207 -10.09 19.84 -6.09
CA ARG A 207 -10.83 21.12 -6.22
C ARG A 207 -12.15 21.10 -5.45
N ALA A 208 -12.81 19.94 -5.35
CA ALA A 208 -14.05 19.77 -4.61
C ALA A 208 -13.93 20.13 -3.10
N LEU A 209 -12.74 19.96 -2.50
CA LEU A 209 -12.52 20.38 -1.11
C LEU A 209 -12.52 21.90 -0.98
N LEU A 210 -11.92 22.61 -1.95
CA LEU A 210 -11.95 24.07 -2.01
C LEU A 210 -13.39 24.57 -2.26
N GLN A 211 -14.12 23.93 -3.18
CA GLN A 211 -15.52 24.25 -3.46
C GLN A 211 -16.42 24.16 -2.21
N GLY A 212 -16.23 23.15 -1.39
CA GLY A 212 -17.00 22.93 -0.16
C GLY A 212 -16.40 23.54 1.11
N ALA A 213 -15.33 24.34 1.02
CA ALA A 213 -14.58 24.87 2.17
C ALA A 213 -14.11 23.80 3.19
N GLN A 214 -13.84 22.58 2.72
CA GLN A 214 -13.42 21.44 3.56
C GLN A 214 -11.89 21.32 3.64
N LEU A 215 -11.21 22.42 3.97
CA LEU A 215 -9.75 22.54 3.87
C LEU A 215 -9.02 22.40 5.21
N ALA A 216 -9.74 22.24 6.33
CA ALA A 216 -9.11 22.20 7.66
C ALA A 216 -7.96 21.18 7.80
N PRO A 217 -8.04 19.93 7.27
CA PRO A 217 -6.90 19.02 7.24
C PRO A 217 -5.72 19.52 6.39
N ILE A 218 -6.00 20.12 5.23
CA ILE A 218 -4.98 20.69 4.34
C ILE A 218 -4.28 21.85 5.05
N ASP A 219 -5.03 22.78 5.64
CA ASP A 219 -4.50 23.94 6.37
C ASP A 219 -3.60 23.54 7.53
N ARG A 220 -4.01 22.50 8.27
CA ARG A 220 -3.21 21.95 9.38
C ARG A 220 -1.94 21.27 8.87
N LEU A 221 -2.02 20.55 7.74
CA LEU A 221 -0.86 19.94 7.11
C LEU A 221 0.14 20.99 6.59
N VAL A 222 -0.32 22.08 5.95
CA VAL A 222 0.54 23.20 5.55
C VAL A 222 1.36 23.71 6.73
N ARG A 223 0.70 23.97 7.87
CA ARG A 223 1.37 24.45 9.09
C ARG A 223 2.31 23.39 9.70
N ALA A 224 1.99 22.11 9.58
CA ALA A 224 2.84 21.04 10.06
C ALA A 224 4.13 20.92 9.22
N LEU A 225 4.02 21.00 7.89
CA LEU A 225 5.17 20.99 6.98
C LEU A 225 6.11 22.17 7.22
N LEU A 226 5.56 23.38 7.37
CA LEU A 226 6.37 24.56 7.68
C LEU A 226 7.13 24.40 9.02
N ARG A 227 6.48 23.83 10.05
CA ARG A 227 7.13 23.53 11.34
C ARG A 227 8.20 22.44 11.22
N ALA A 228 8.04 21.50 10.30
CA ALA A 228 9.03 20.49 9.98
C ALA A 228 10.18 21.01 9.07
N GLY A 229 10.18 22.31 8.74
CA GLY A 229 11.23 22.93 7.91
C GLY A 229 11.06 22.71 6.41
N LEU A 230 9.82 22.45 5.94
CA LEU A 230 9.49 22.17 4.54
C LEU A 230 8.64 23.29 3.94
N ASN A 231 8.90 23.61 2.68
CA ASN A 231 8.10 24.57 1.91
C ASN A 231 6.86 23.90 1.33
N SER A 232 5.71 24.13 1.95
CA SER A 232 4.44 23.56 1.49
C SER A 232 3.94 24.26 0.22
N MET A 233 3.53 23.48 -0.80
CA MET A 233 2.90 23.95 -2.03
C MET A 233 1.51 23.32 -2.22
N PRO A 234 0.42 23.87 -1.64
CA PRO A 234 -0.92 23.29 -1.79
C PRO A 234 -1.46 23.55 -3.19
N VAL A 235 -1.73 22.48 -3.94
CA VAL A 235 -2.24 22.51 -5.31
C VAL A 235 -3.59 21.80 -5.34
N PHE A 236 -4.65 22.53 -5.69
CA PHE A 236 -5.93 21.89 -5.97
C PHE A 236 -6.00 21.48 -7.44
N VAL A 237 -6.65 20.35 -7.73
CA VAL A 237 -6.87 19.83 -9.09
C VAL A 237 -8.29 19.29 -9.24
N ALA A 238 -8.90 19.46 -10.41
CA ALA A 238 -10.20 18.85 -10.71
C ALA A 238 -10.07 17.33 -10.81
N SER A 239 -9.01 16.87 -11.48
CA SER A 239 -8.63 15.45 -11.59
C SER A 239 -7.20 15.35 -12.07
N LEU A 240 -6.46 14.33 -11.65
CA LEU A 240 -5.14 14.03 -12.21
C LEU A 240 -5.21 13.55 -13.67
N LYS A 241 -6.40 13.22 -14.19
CA LYS A 241 -6.63 12.86 -15.60
C LYS A 241 -7.03 14.07 -16.45
N ASP A 242 -7.37 15.19 -15.84
CA ASP A 242 -7.77 16.42 -16.52
C ASP A 242 -6.55 17.13 -17.15
N PRO A 243 -6.55 17.43 -18.46
CA PRO A 243 -5.39 18.04 -19.13
C PRO A 243 -4.94 19.36 -18.50
N VAL A 244 -5.88 20.26 -18.18
CA VAL A 244 -5.56 21.56 -17.56
C VAL A 244 -4.91 21.37 -16.19
N SER A 245 -5.44 20.44 -15.39
CA SER A 245 -4.86 20.10 -14.09
C SER A 245 -3.45 19.52 -14.20
N ARG A 246 -3.21 18.67 -15.20
CA ARG A 246 -1.90 18.06 -15.46
C ARG A 246 -0.87 19.09 -15.89
N ASP A 247 -1.22 19.96 -16.83
CA ASP A 247 -0.33 20.99 -17.36
C ASP A 247 0.01 22.02 -16.27
N THR A 248 -0.98 22.40 -15.45
CA THR A 248 -0.77 23.29 -14.30
C THR A 248 0.20 22.66 -13.29
N LEU A 249 0.00 21.39 -12.94
CA LEU A 249 0.87 20.69 -11.99
C LEU A 249 2.30 20.56 -12.53
N ALA A 250 2.46 20.21 -13.81
CA ALA A 250 3.75 20.12 -14.46
C ALA A 250 4.48 21.47 -14.48
N GLY A 251 3.79 22.57 -14.78
CA GLY A 251 4.37 23.92 -14.76
C GLY A 251 4.84 24.31 -13.35
N LEU A 252 3.99 24.11 -12.33
CA LEU A 252 4.32 24.41 -10.94
C LEU A 252 5.51 23.58 -10.43
N MET A 253 5.55 22.28 -10.73
CA MET A 253 6.64 21.41 -10.29
C MET A 253 7.93 21.64 -11.10
N ALA A 254 7.85 22.08 -12.36
CA ALA A 254 9.04 22.48 -13.10
C ALA A 254 9.67 23.76 -12.52
N GLU A 255 8.84 24.70 -12.06
CA GLU A 255 9.32 25.96 -11.46
C GLU A 255 9.76 25.79 -9.99
N ALA A 256 9.12 24.88 -9.26
CA ALA A 256 9.46 24.51 -7.88
C ALA A 256 9.57 22.97 -7.76
N PRO A 257 10.73 22.38 -8.12
CA PRO A 257 10.93 20.94 -8.12
C PRO A 257 10.65 20.30 -6.76
N PRO A 258 9.75 19.31 -6.69
CA PRO A 258 9.39 18.68 -5.42
C PRO A 258 10.52 17.80 -4.90
N ALA A 259 10.69 17.78 -3.58
CA ALA A 259 11.50 16.78 -2.89
C ALA A 259 10.66 15.54 -2.54
N VAL A 260 9.39 15.75 -2.18
CA VAL A 260 8.37 14.76 -1.82
C VAL A 260 7.01 15.28 -2.28
N ILE A 261 6.09 14.42 -2.71
CA ILE A 261 4.71 14.81 -3.06
C ILE A 261 3.73 14.17 -2.08
N LEU A 262 2.81 14.96 -1.53
CA LEU A 262 1.69 14.46 -0.72
C LEU A 262 0.42 14.54 -1.57
N ASN A 263 -0.19 13.40 -1.87
CA ASN A 263 -1.39 13.33 -2.70
C ASN A 263 -2.61 12.88 -1.87
N ALA A 264 -3.61 13.75 -1.82
CA ALA A 264 -4.93 13.52 -1.18
C ALA A 264 -6.03 13.25 -2.22
N THR A 265 -5.69 13.06 -3.49
CA THR A 265 -6.65 12.61 -4.51
C THR A 265 -6.79 11.09 -4.48
N ALA A 266 -7.98 10.58 -4.77
CA ALA A 266 -8.27 9.16 -4.81
C ALA A 266 -8.01 8.58 -6.22
N PHE A 267 -8.04 7.25 -6.31
CA PHE A 267 -7.89 6.46 -7.54
C PHE A 267 -6.50 6.50 -8.20
N ALA A 268 -6.27 5.52 -9.08
CA ALA A 268 -5.12 5.45 -9.97
C ALA A 268 -5.26 6.42 -11.16
N THR A 269 -4.13 6.94 -11.61
CA THR A 269 -3.98 7.71 -12.84
C THR A 269 -3.74 6.81 -14.03
N GLY A 270 -2.96 5.73 -13.84
CA GLY A 270 -2.68 4.70 -14.84
C GLY A 270 -3.83 3.70 -15.03
N GLY A 271 -3.71 2.87 -16.07
CA GLY A 271 -4.53 1.67 -16.25
C GLY A 271 -4.12 0.59 -15.24
N ALA A 272 -5.05 -0.28 -14.85
CA ALA A 272 -4.81 -1.31 -13.83
C ALA A 272 -3.92 -2.47 -14.31
N VAL A 273 -3.59 -2.53 -15.60
CA VAL A 273 -2.93 -3.66 -16.27
C VAL A 273 -1.79 -3.16 -17.15
N ALA A 274 -0.65 -3.86 -17.12
CA ALA A 274 0.44 -3.62 -18.07
C ALA A 274 -0.06 -3.77 -19.52
N GLY A 275 0.06 -2.71 -20.32
CA GLY A 275 -0.38 -2.68 -21.72
C GLY A 275 -1.65 -1.89 -22.01
N ASP A 276 -2.37 -1.40 -20.99
CA ASP A 276 -3.40 -0.38 -21.21
C ASP A 276 -2.75 0.94 -21.66
N ALA A 277 -3.41 1.68 -22.55
CA ALA A 277 -3.00 3.03 -22.92
C ALA A 277 -3.18 3.96 -21.70
N ALA A 278 -2.22 3.94 -20.78
CA ALA A 278 -2.28 4.67 -19.54
C ALA A 278 -2.37 6.17 -19.84
N SER A 279 -3.36 6.84 -19.22
CA SER A 279 -3.29 8.29 -19.10
C SER A 279 -1.96 8.64 -18.40
N PRO A 280 -1.16 9.58 -18.91
CA PRO A 280 0.14 9.90 -18.32
C PRO A 280 -0.04 10.29 -16.85
N ASN A 281 0.66 9.61 -15.94
CA ASN A 281 0.64 9.93 -14.52
C ASN A 281 1.44 11.23 -14.28
N PRO A 282 0.78 12.37 -13.96
CA PRO A 282 1.50 13.63 -13.77
C PRO A 282 2.38 13.63 -12.51
N LEU A 283 2.14 12.71 -11.56
CA LEU A 283 2.93 12.57 -10.34
C LEU A 283 4.19 11.72 -10.53
N ALA A 284 4.34 11.06 -11.69
CA ALA A 284 5.53 10.31 -12.10
C ALA A 284 6.18 10.90 -13.37
N ALA A 285 5.71 12.06 -13.83
CA ALA A 285 6.28 12.76 -14.97
C ALA A 285 7.65 13.37 -14.62
N PRO A 286 8.51 13.72 -15.60
CA PRO A 286 9.81 14.34 -15.32
C PRO A 286 9.72 15.60 -14.44
N ALA A 287 8.65 16.38 -14.57
CA ALA A 287 8.41 17.56 -13.72
C ALA A 287 8.25 17.21 -12.23
N ALA A 288 7.77 16.00 -11.90
CA ALA A 288 7.67 15.50 -10.53
C ALA A 288 9.05 15.19 -9.91
N ASN A 289 10.15 15.39 -10.65
CA ASN A 289 11.51 15.37 -10.12
C ASN A 289 11.86 14.07 -9.38
N GLU A 290 11.31 12.95 -9.86
CA GLU A 290 11.45 11.62 -9.24
C GLU A 290 11.15 11.63 -7.73
N ALA A 291 10.26 12.53 -7.28
CA ALA A 291 9.91 12.66 -5.87
C ALA A 291 9.01 11.49 -5.45
N PRO A 292 9.25 10.84 -4.29
CA PRO A 292 8.34 9.85 -3.76
C PRO A 292 6.95 10.46 -3.52
N VAL A 293 5.92 9.73 -3.92
CA VAL A 293 4.52 10.16 -3.82
C VAL A 293 3.85 9.45 -2.65
N PHE A 294 3.51 10.19 -1.59
CA PHE A 294 2.77 9.67 -0.45
C PHE A 294 1.27 9.88 -0.65
N GLN A 295 0.52 8.79 -0.59
CA GLN A 295 -0.92 8.83 -0.52
C GLN A 295 -1.35 9.14 0.92
N ILE A 296 -2.03 10.28 1.09
CA ILE A 296 -2.66 10.68 2.37
C ILE A 296 -4.17 10.57 2.23
N VAL A 297 -4.83 10.13 3.30
CA VAL A 297 -6.27 9.77 3.23
C VAL A 297 -7.12 10.82 3.94
N LEU A 298 -8.17 11.27 3.27
CA LEU A 298 -9.31 11.94 3.87
C LEU A 298 -10.44 10.91 3.92
N SER A 299 -10.63 10.28 5.08
CA SER A 299 -11.54 9.14 5.21
C SER A 299 -12.98 9.59 5.24
N ALA A 300 -13.83 8.88 4.49
CA ALA A 300 -15.27 9.12 4.50
C ALA A 300 -15.96 8.65 5.79
N SER A 301 -15.24 7.92 6.67
CA SER A 301 -15.72 7.48 7.97
C SER A 301 -15.42 8.51 9.07
N SER A 302 -16.12 8.40 10.20
CA SER A 302 -15.90 9.25 11.37
C SER A 302 -14.60 8.89 12.10
N GLU A 303 -14.06 9.86 12.82
CA GLU A 303 -12.87 9.67 13.66
C GLU A 303 -13.12 8.63 14.76
N GLU A 304 -14.30 8.66 15.40
CA GLU A 304 -14.71 7.68 16.41
C GLU A 304 -14.67 6.24 15.86
N THR A 305 -15.26 6.01 14.67
CA THR A 305 -15.22 4.68 14.02
C THR A 305 -13.78 4.23 13.77
N TRP A 306 -12.90 5.15 13.35
CA TRP A 306 -11.49 4.84 13.13
C TRP A 306 -10.76 4.57 14.44
N GLU A 307 -10.97 5.36 15.49
CA GLU A 307 -10.28 5.26 16.78
C GLU A 307 -10.61 3.92 17.48
N GLU A 308 -11.90 3.56 17.52
CA GLU A 308 -12.38 2.34 18.18
C GLU A 308 -12.15 1.07 17.34
N GLY A 309 -12.15 1.20 16.01
CA GLY A 309 -12.01 0.06 15.09
C GLY A 309 -10.57 -0.42 14.87
N LEU A 310 -10.41 -1.73 14.63
CA LEU A 310 -9.12 -2.31 14.20
C LEU A 310 -8.94 -2.35 12.67
N THR A 311 -9.99 -2.09 11.89
CA THR A 311 -9.93 -2.08 10.42
C THR A 311 -9.15 -0.88 9.88
N GLY A 312 -9.18 0.26 10.58
CA GLY A 312 -8.62 1.52 10.13
C GLY A 312 -9.53 2.21 9.11
N LEU A 313 -9.59 1.70 7.88
CA LEU A 313 -10.40 2.32 6.80
C LEU A 313 -11.60 1.47 6.42
N SER A 314 -12.65 2.13 5.92
CA SER A 314 -13.79 1.43 5.30
C SER A 314 -13.37 0.72 4.01
N ALA A 315 -14.11 -0.31 3.58
CA ALA A 315 -13.82 -1.03 2.33
C ALA A 315 -13.76 -0.08 1.11
N ARG A 316 -14.63 0.93 1.07
CA ARG A 316 -14.62 1.98 0.05
C ARG A 316 -13.32 2.79 0.08
N ASP A 317 -12.89 3.24 1.26
CA ASP A 317 -11.66 4.02 1.41
C ASP A 317 -10.42 3.18 1.06
N ILE A 318 -10.39 1.89 1.42
CA ILE A 318 -9.30 0.97 1.05
C ILE A 318 -9.20 0.86 -0.48
N ALA A 319 -10.32 0.62 -1.17
CA ALA A 319 -10.32 0.51 -2.63
C ALA A 319 -9.83 1.81 -3.30
N MET A 320 -10.37 2.95 -2.87
CA MET A 320 -10.16 4.25 -3.52
C MET A 320 -8.82 4.91 -3.16
N ASN A 321 -8.39 4.79 -1.90
CA ASN A 321 -7.23 5.51 -1.36
C ASN A 321 -6.04 4.61 -1.04
N VAL A 322 -6.14 3.29 -1.18
CA VAL A 322 -5.02 2.37 -0.92
C VAL A 322 -4.74 1.49 -2.12
N ALA A 323 -5.63 0.55 -2.45
CA ALA A 323 -5.38 -0.47 -3.46
C ALA A 323 -5.15 0.10 -4.86
N LEU A 324 -5.99 1.04 -5.32
CA LEU A 324 -5.81 1.67 -6.63
C LEU A 324 -4.56 2.58 -6.67
N PRO A 325 -4.32 3.48 -5.69
CA PRO A 325 -3.07 4.22 -5.60
C PRO A 325 -1.79 3.38 -5.55
N GLU A 326 -1.81 2.17 -4.99
CA GLU A 326 -0.65 1.26 -4.98
C GLU A 326 -0.23 0.84 -6.40
N VAL A 327 -1.16 0.78 -7.36
CA VAL A 327 -0.87 0.49 -8.78
C VAL A 327 -0.10 1.63 -9.44
N ASP A 328 -0.32 2.87 -9.01
CA ASP A 328 0.45 4.05 -9.44
C ASP A 328 1.84 4.14 -8.76
N GLY A 329 2.20 3.17 -7.90
CA GLY A 329 3.46 3.20 -7.13
C GLY A 329 3.43 4.13 -5.91
N ARG A 330 2.25 4.63 -5.49
CA ARG A 330 2.16 5.56 -4.36
C ARG A 330 2.40 4.85 -3.01
N ILE A 331 3.09 5.51 -2.11
CA ILE A 331 3.40 5.02 -0.76
C ILE A 331 2.27 5.44 0.18
N LEU A 332 1.57 4.49 0.81
CA LEU A 332 0.55 4.84 1.79
C LEU A 332 1.19 5.46 3.03
N SER A 333 0.70 6.65 3.43
CA SER A 333 1.08 7.26 4.71
C SER A 333 -0.04 7.09 5.74
N ARG A 334 -0.83 8.13 6.05
CA ARG A 334 -1.87 8.12 7.10
C ARG A 334 -3.17 8.77 6.64
N ALA A 335 -4.24 8.46 7.36
CA ALA A 335 -5.47 9.24 7.30
C ALA A 335 -5.29 10.54 8.10
N ILE A 336 -5.31 11.68 7.42
CA ILE A 336 -5.05 12.99 8.03
C ILE A 336 -6.33 13.71 8.44
N GLY A 337 -7.49 13.21 8.02
CA GLY A 337 -8.77 13.72 8.46
C GLY A 337 -9.92 12.75 8.18
N PHE A 338 -10.98 12.93 8.95
CA PHE A 338 -12.13 12.03 9.00
C PHE A 338 -13.42 12.82 8.80
N LYS A 339 -14.33 12.31 8.00
CA LYS A 339 -15.61 12.96 7.73
C LYS A 339 -16.59 12.66 8.87
N GLY A 340 -17.17 13.70 9.45
CA GLY A 340 -18.22 13.54 10.46
C GLY A 340 -18.90 14.86 10.76
N GLU A 341 -19.92 14.82 11.63
CA GLU A 341 -20.43 16.02 12.28
C GLU A 341 -19.29 16.66 13.08
N ALA A 342 -18.77 17.78 12.59
CA ALA A 342 -17.60 18.42 13.17
C ALA A 342 -17.96 19.29 14.37
N PHE A 343 -19.06 20.05 14.26
CA PHE A 343 -19.56 20.91 15.33
C PHE A 343 -21.02 21.31 15.08
N PHE A 344 -21.69 21.76 16.14
CA PHE A 344 -22.91 22.53 16.03
C PHE A 344 -22.53 24.02 15.97
N ASP A 345 -22.90 24.68 14.87
CA ASP A 345 -22.69 26.11 14.71
C ASP A 345 -23.87 26.86 15.32
N GLU A 346 -23.71 27.35 16.55
CA GLU A 346 -24.73 28.12 17.27
C GLU A 346 -25.28 29.30 16.45
N ALA A 347 -24.44 29.88 15.60
CA ALA A 347 -24.80 31.07 14.85
C ALA A 347 -25.59 30.77 13.58
N THR A 348 -25.51 29.54 13.07
CA THR A 348 -26.37 29.03 11.98
C THR A 348 -27.41 28.02 12.44
N GLN A 349 -27.39 27.66 13.73
CA GLN A 349 -28.19 26.61 14.38
C GLN A 349 -28.17 25.30 13.59
N CYS A 350 -27.01 24.95 13.03
CA CYS A 350 -26.84 23.84 12.11
C CYS A 350 -25.69 22.94 12.54
N ARG A 351 -25.87 21.63 12.34
CA ARG A 351 -24.78 20.66 12.45
C ARG A 351 -23.97 20.70 11.18
N VAL A 352 -22.69 21.07 11.29
CA VAL A 352 -21.79 21.16 10.15
C VAL A 352 -21.03 19.84 10.00
N ALA A 353 -21.26 19.13 8.91
CA ALA A 353 -20.50 17.94 8.54
C ALA A 353 -19.34 18.30 7.61
N THR A 354 -18.11 18.02 8.04
CA THR A 354 -16.88 18.32 7.29
C THR A 354 -15.75 17.38 7.71
N TYR A 355 -14.58 17.49 7.08
CA TYR A 355 -13.40 16.74 7.51
C TYR A 355 -12.76 17.38 8.75
N GLN A 356 -12.68 16.60 9.83
CA GLN A 356 -11.94 16.96 11.03
C GLN A 356 -10.47 16.58 10.88
N PRO A 357 -9.52 17.50 11.11
CA PRO A 357 -8.09 17.20 11.02
C PRO A 357 -7.63 16.37 12.22
N ARG A 358 -6.90 15.28 11.97
CA ARG A 358 -6.31 14.47 13.03
C ARG A 358 -4.83 14.82 13.25
N ALA A 359 -4.54 15.50 14.36
CA ALA A 359 -3.29 16.25 14.57
C ALA A 359 -2.02 15.36 14.63
N ASP A 360 -2.08 14.25 15.35
CA ASP A 360 -0.97 13.29 15.46
C ASP A 360 -0.67 12.63 14.10
N ARG A 361 -1.72 12.27 13.34
CA ARG A 361 -1.58 11.71 11.97
C ARG A 361 -0.95 12.71 11.00
N ILE A 362 -1.37 13.98 11.06
CA ILE A 362 -0.78 15.07 10.26
C ILE A 362 0.69 15.28 10.60
N THR A 363 1.03 15.21 11.89
CA THR A 363 2.42 15.35 12.35
C THR A 363 3.29 14.20 11.82
N PHE A 364 2.81 12.95 11.90
CA PHE A 364 3.50 11.80 11.33
C PHE A 364 3.79 11.97 9.82
N VAL A 365 2.80 12.44 9.05
CA VAL A 365 2.96 12.69 7.61
C VAL A 365 4.03 13.74 7.34
N ALA A 366 4.02 14.84 8.09
CA ALA A 366 5.01 15.91 7.95
C ALA A 366 6.42 15.43 8.31
N ASP A 367 6.57 14.67 9.40
CA ASP A 367 7.84 14.08 9.81
C ASP A 367 8.37 13.08 8.78
N LEU A 368 7.49 12.25 8.21
CA LEU A 368 7.87 11.29 7.17
C LEU A 368 8.35 12.02 5.91
N ALA A 369 7.63 13.04 5.46
CA ALA A 369 8.05 13.87 4.33
C ALA A 369 9.40 14.55 4.61
N ALA A 370 9.62 15.04 5.84
CA ALA A 370 10.88 15.66 6.24
C ALA A 370 12.04 14.65 6.22
N ARG A 371 11.82 13.42 6.69
CA ARG A 371 12.86 12.38 6.65
C ARG A 371 13.22 11.95 5.23
N TRP A 372 12.24 11.83 4.33
CA TRP A 372 12.51 11.54 2.92
C TRP A 372 13.23 12.70 2.22
N ALA A 373 12.83 13.94 2.48
CA ALA A 373 13.53 15.12 1.96
C ALA A 373 14.96 15.22 2.51
N LYS A 374 15.17 14.89 3.79
CA LYS A 374 16.50 14.81 4.41
C LYS A 374 17.34 13.71 3.77
N LEU A 375 16.81 12.51 3.57
CA LEU A 375 17.53 11.40 2.93
C LEU A 375 18.04 11.83 1.54
N ARG A 376 17.17 12.44 0.73
CA ARG A 376 17.52 12.95 -0.59
C ARG A 376 18.60 14.05 -0.55
N ALA A 377 18.52 14.95 0.43
CA ALA A 377 19.47 16.06 0.57
C ALA A 377 20.81 15.64 1.21
N THR A 378 20.85 14.51 1.92
CA THR A 378 22.07 14.04 2.61
C THR A 378 23.07 13.52 1.58
N PRO A 379 24.34 13.96 1.60
CA PRO A 379 25.38 13.44 0.71
C PRO A 379 25.56 11.92 0.86
N VAL A 380 25.76 11.22 -0.25
CA VAL A 380 25.85 9.74 -0.28
C VAL A 380 26.81 9.15 0.76
N PRO A 381 28.05 9.68 0.96
CA PRO A 381 28.96 9.12 1.97
C PRO A 381 28.45 9.23 3.41
N ASP A 382 27.61 10.23 3.69
CA ASP A 382 27.11 10.56 5.03
C ASP A 382 25.78 9.86 5.37
N ARG A 383 25.14 9.22 4.38
CA ARG A 383 23.85 8.54 4.57
C ARG A 383 23.99 7.32 5.46
N LYS A 384 23.17 7.26 6.51
CA LYS A 384 23.13 6.15 7.46
C LYS A 384 22.02 5.16 7.10
N VAL A 385 22.41 3.95 6.70
CA VAL A 385 21.47 2.91 6.24
C VAL A 385 21.55 1.66 7.11
N ALA A 386 20.41 1.19 7.61
CA ALA A 386 20.33 -0.07 8.36
C ALA A 386 19.72 -1.18 7.50
N LEU A 387 20.40 -2.32 7.39
CA LEU A 387 19.94 -3.55 6.72
C LEU A 387 19.49 -4.55 7.80
N ILE A 388 18.20 -4.86 7.86
CA ILE A 388 17.58 -5.65 8.93
C ILE A 388 17.20 -7.03 8.39
N LEU A 389 17.72 -8.07 9.04
CA LEU A 389 17.51 -9.47 8.66
C LEU A 389 16.47 -10.11 9.59
N ALA A 390 15.51 -10.84 9.04
CA ALA A 390 14.52 -11.52 9.84
C ALA A 390 15.12 -12.71 10.62
N ASN A 391 14.60 -12.97 11.82
CA ASN A 391 14.90 -14.18 12.58
C ASN A 391 13.63 -14.79 13.18
N TYR A 392 12.95 -15.61 12.38
CA TYR A 392 11.77 -16.33 12.78
C TYR A 392 11.73 -17.74 12.16
N PRO A 393 11.52 -18.81 12.94
CA PRO A 393 11.54 -18.86 14.41
C PRO A 393 12.89 -18.43 15.00
N ASN A 394 12.91 -17.99 16.26
CA ASN A 394 14.02 -17.32 16.95
C ASN A 394 15.24 -18.20 17.34
N LYS A 395 15.47 -19.31 16.63
CA LYS A 395 16.68 -20.14 16.81
C LYS A 395 17.82 -19.57 15.97
N ASP A 396 19.06 -19.77 16.41
CA ASP A 396 20.23 -19.32 15.64
C ASP A 396 20.38 -20.04 14.29
N GLY A 397 19.91 -21.30 14.18
CA GLY A 397 19.84 -22.00 12.90
C GLY A 397 18.80 -21.44 11.91
N ARG A 398 18.12 -20.34 12.25
CA ARG A 398 17.09 -19.65 11.45
C ARG A 398 17.36 -18.15 11.34
N LEU A 399 18.60 -17.71 11.58
CA LEU A 399 19.02 -16.32 11.34
C LEU A 399 18.93 -15.99 9.84
N ALA A 400 18.61 -14.73 9.52
CA ALA A 400 18.48 -14.24 8.16
C ALA A 400 17.50 -15.05 7.30
N ASN A 401 16.31 -15.33 7.85
CA ASN A 401 15.28 -16.05 7.11
C ASN A 401 14.72 -15.18 5.98
N GLY A 402 14.81 -15.67 4.74
CA GLY A 402 14.25 -15.03 3.56
C GLY A 402 13.66 -16.09 2.63
N VAL A 403 12.36 -16.01 2.35
CA VAL A 403 11.71 -17.01 1.49
C VAL A 403 12.26 -16.90 0.06
N GLY A 404 12.98 -17.94 -0.39
CA GLY A 404 13.56 -17.97 -1.73
C GLY A 404 14.72 -16.99 -1.93
N LEU A 405 15.28 -16.44 -0.85
CA LEU A 405 16.39 -15.51 -0.92
C LEU A 405 17.56 -16.02 -0.09
N ASP A 406 18.76 -16.04 -0.67
CA ASP A 406 20.00 -16.16 0.10
C ASP A 406 20.26 -14.81 0.76
N THR A 407 19.60 -14.60 1.90
CA THR A 407 19.57 -13.31 2.60
C THR A 407 20.97 -12.87 3.05
N PRO A 408 21.85 -13.74 3.58
CA PRO A 408 23.23 -13.37 3.86
C PRO A 408 23.99 -12.92 2.60
N ALA A 409 23.97 -13.68 1.51
CA ALA A 409 24.67 -13.30 0.28
C ALA A 409 24.09 -12.02 -0.34
N ALA A 410 22.77 -11.87 -0.34
CA ALA A 410 22.04 -10.68 -0.78
C ALA A 410 22.45 -9.43 0.04
N THR A 411 22.61 -9.58 1.35
CA THR A 411 23.03 -8.47 2.24
C THR A 411 24.47 -8.05 1.97
N VAL A 412 25.38 -9.02 1.78
CA VAL A 412 26.77 -8.70 1.39
C VAL A 412 26.81 -8.01 0.03
N HIS A 413 26.02 -8.47 -0.95
CA HIS A 413 25.93 -7.82 -2.25
C HIS A 413 25.36 -6.41 -2.15
N ALA A 414 24.30 -6.19 -1.36
CA ALA A 414 23.74 -4.86 -1.11
C ALA A 414 24.77 -3.91 -0.49
N LEU A 415 25.56 -4.36 0.49
CA LEU A 415 26.65 -3.57 1.07
C LEU A 415 27.71 -3.21 0.03
N ARG A 416 28.07 -4.13 -0.87
CA ARG A 416 29.02 -3.85 -1.96
C ARG A 416 28.45 -2.89 -2.99
N LEU A 417 27.16 -3.00 -3.34
CA LEU A 417 26.48 -2.05 -4.22
C LEU A 417 26.49 -0.64 -3.62
N MET A 418 26.16 -0.52 -2.33
CA MET A 418 26.24 0.74 -1.61
C MET A 418 27.68 1.29 -1.58
N GLN A 419 28.67 0.44 -1.28
CA GLN A 419 30.08 0.85 -1.29
C GLN A 419 30.52 1.35 -2.69
N GLY A 420 30.15 0.63 -3.75
CA GLY A 420 30.43 1.02 -5.14
C GLY A 420 29.73 2.31 -5.56
N ALA A 421 28.57 2.61 -4.98
CA ALA A 421 27.85 3.87 -5.16
C ALA A 421 28.40 5.03 -4.29
N GLY A 422 29.43 4.79 -3.47
CA GLY A 422 30.11 5.81 -2.68
C GLY A 422 29.54 6.04 -1.27
N TYR A 423 28.66 5.15 -0.78
CA TYR A 423 28.23 5.19 0.62
C TYR A 423 29.43 4.92 1.54
N GLY A 424 29.40 5.48 2.75
CA GLY A 424 30.45 5.31 3.76
C GLY A 424 30.47 3.90 4.39
N VAL A 425 30.54 2.84 3.57
CA VAL A 425 30.59 1.45 4.01
C VAL A 425 32.04 1.05 4.26
N GLU A 426 32.33 0.70 5.52
CA GLU A 426 33.67 0.32 5.98
C GLU A 426 33.68 -1.12 6.49
N HIS A 427 34.77 -1.84 6.25
CA HIS A 427 34.98 -3.21 6.76
C HIS A 427 33.82 -4.18 6.47
N ALA A 428 33.15 -4.01 5.32
CA ALA A 428 32.09 -4.92 4.89
C ALA A 428 32.59 -6.38 4.89
N PRO A 429 31.74 -7.36 5.29
CA PRO A 429 32.10 -8.76 5.29
C PRO A 429 32.47 -9.23 3.88
N GLU A 430 33.50 -10.09 3.80
CA GLU A 430 34.00 -10.60 2.52
C GLU A 430 32.98 -11.50 1.83
N ASP A 431 32.18 -12.26 2.56
CA ASP A 431 31.15 -13.16 2.04
C ASP A 431 30.05 -13.44 3.07
N ALA A 432 29.08 -14.26 2.69
CA ALA A 432 27.96 -14.67 3.53
C ALA A 432 28.42 -15.34 4.84
N GLN A 433 29.48 -16.16 4.80
CA GLN A 433 30.00 -16.84 5.99
C GLN A 433 30.58 -15.84 6.98
N ALA A 434 31.41 -14.91 6.51
CA ALA A 434 31.99 -13.85 7.34
C ALA A 434 30.91 -12.95 7.97
N LEU A 435 29.83 -12.66 7.23
CA LEU A 435 28.67 -11.95 7.78
C LEU A 435 28.01 -12.76 8.90
N MET A 436 27.72 -14.03 8.67
CA MET A 436 27.06 -14.89 9.66
C MET A 436 27.92 -15.11 10.91
N ASP A 437 29.23 -15.31 10.76
CA ASP A 437 30.17 -15.42 11.87
C ASP A 437 30.17 -14.13 12.71
N ARG A 438 30.14 -12.97 12.05
CA ARG A 438 30.07 -11.66 12.74
C ARG A 438 28.78 -11.49 13.52
N LEU A 439 27.63 -11.90 12.97
CA LEU A 439 26.33 -11.83 13.62
C LEU A 439 26.24 -12.82 14.80
N MET A 440 26.73 -14.05 14.64
CA MET A 440 26.70 -15.08 15.68
C MET A 440 27.65 -14.79 16.84
N ALA A 441 28.74 -14.05 16.61
CA ALA A 441 29.64 -13.61 17.68
C ALA A 441 28.95 -12.65 18.64
N GLY A 442 28.02 -11.81 18.14
CA GLY A 442 27.27 -10.82 18.91
C GLY A 442 25.97 -11.37 19.53
N PRO A 443 25.22 -10.53 20.25
CA PRO A 443 23.93 -10.93 20.81
C PRO A 443 22.96 -11.35 19.70
N THR A 444 22.16 -12.39 19.94
CA THR A 444 21.03 -12.80 19.06
C THR A 444 19.73 -12.89 19.88
N ASN A 445 18.65 -13.37 19.25
CA ASN A 445 17.40 -13.67 19.94
C ASN A 445 17.48 -14.93 20.82
N TRP A 446 18.55 -15.73 20.69
CA TRP A 446 18.77 -16.92 21.49
C TRP A 446 19.27 -16.56 22.88
N LEU A 447 18.46 -16.81 23.91
CA LEU A 447 18.71 -16.33 25.27
C LEU A 447 19.77 -17.13 26.05
N THR A 448 19.95 -18.42 25.74
CA THR A 448 20.68 -19.38 26.61
C THR A 448 22.12 -18.99 26.92
N ASP A 449 22.88 -18.52 25.93
CA ASP A 449 24.30 -18.17 26.06
C ASP A 449 24.58 -16.70 25.70
N ARG A 450 23.52 -15.91 25.53
CA ARG A 450 23.57 -14.51 25.09
C ARG A 450 24.51 -13.64 25.92
N ALA A 451 24.49 -13.83 27.24
CA ALA A 451 25.30 -13.07 28.19
C ALA A 451 26.82 -13.25 28.00
N ALA A 452 27.25 -14.32 27.31
CA ALA A 452 28.64 -14.60 27.02
C ALA A 452 29.09 -14.13 25.62
N ARG A 453 28.17 -13.60 24.79
CA ARG A 453 28.46 -13.13 23.43
C ARG A 453 29.03 -11.72 23.43
N GLU A 454 29.94 -11.44 22.51
CA GLU A 454 30.67 -10.17 22.40
C GLU A 454 30.42 -9.49 21.06
N GLY A 455 30.32 -8.16 21.07
CA GLY A 455 29.99 -7.36 19.89
C GLY A 455 28.53 -6.92 19.90
N GLY A 456 28.06 -6.45 18.75
CA GLY A 456 26.80 -5.72 18.68
C GLY A 456 26.93 -4.27 19.18
N GLU A 457 25.84 -3.53 19.10
CA GLU A 457 25.72 -2.17 19.64
C GLU A 457 25.05 -2.19 21.01
N VAL A 458 25.16 -1.10 21.76
CA VAL A 458 24.51 -0.98 23.07
C VAL A 458 23.64 0.28 23.14
N LEU A 459 22.53 0.19 23.87
CA LEU A 459 21.71 1.34 24.25
C LEU A 459 21.66 1.47 25.77
N PRO A 460 22.16 2.58 26.36
CA PRO A 460 22.03 2.84 27.78
C PRO A 460 20.57 2.80 28.26
N LEU A 461 20.33 2.20 29.43
CA LEU A 461 18.97 2.07 29.97
C LEU A 461 18.30 3.44 30.16
N GLU A 462 19.03 4.44 30.65
CA GLU A 462 18.50 5.79 30.84
C GLU A 462 18.08 6.45 29.52
N GLU A 463 18.82 6.18 28.44
CA GLU A 463 18.48 6.68 27.11
C GLU A 463 17.22 5.99 26.57
N TYR A 464 17.10 4.68 26.78
CA TYR A 464 15.86 3.95 26.49
C TYR A 464 14.68 4.53 27.27
N GLU A 465 14.82 4.72 28.58
CA GLU A 465 13.76 5.22 29.46
C GLU A 465 13.28 6.62 29.06
N ARG A 466 14.19 7.50 28.60
CA ARG A 466 13.85 8.81 28.05
C ARG A 466 12.90 8.71 26.85
N HIS A 467 13.23 7.86 25.87
CA HIS A 467 12.38 7.67 24.70
C HIS A 467 11.10 6.88 25.01
N PHE A 468 11.19 5.90 25.91
CA PHE A 468 10.03 5.16 26.39
C PHE A 468 9.02 6.09 27.06
N ALA A 469 9.47 7.12 27.80
CA ALA A 469 8.60 8.09 28.46
C ALA A 469 7.77 8.94 27.47
N GLU A 470 8.25 9.16 26.25
CA GLU A 470 7.58 9.93 25.19
C GLU A 470 6.42 9.15 24.53
N LEU A 471 6.34 7.83 24.73
CA LEU A 471 5.27 7.01 24.13
C LEU A 471 3.88 7.34 24.71
N PRO A 472 2.80 7.09 23.93
CA PRO A 472 1.43 7.19 24.41
C PRO A 472 1.23 6.37 25.69
N TRP A 473 0.49 6.93 26.64
CA TRP A 473 0.32 6.31 27.96
C TRP A 473 -0.22 4.88 27.89
N ALA A 474 -1.22 4.63 27.03
CA ALA A 474 -1.79 3.29 26.84
C ALA A 474 -0.74 2.27 26.35
N ALA A 475 0.15 2.66 25.43
CA ALA A 475 1.21 1.78 24.94
C ALA A 475 2.25 1.48 26.03
N LYS A 476 2.65 2.50 26.81
CA LYS A 476 3.56 2.31 27.96
C LYS A 476 2.97 1.31 28.95
N GLN A 477 1.69 1.48 29.30
CA GLN A 477 1.02 0.60 30.23
C GLN A 477 0.95 -0.84 29.71
N GLN A 478 0.59 -1.06 28.44
CA GLN A 478 0.55 -2.40 27.85
C GLN A 478 1.90 -3.14 27.96
N ILE A 479 3.01 -2.43 27.71
CA ILE A 479 4.35 -3.03 27.85
C ILE A 479 4.67 -3.29 29.31
N LEU A 480 4.43 -2.35 30.21
CA LEU A 480 4.74 -2.52 31.64
C LEU A 480 3.92 -3.66 32.26
N ASP A 481 2.65 -3.76 31.90
CA ASP A 481 1.75 -4.81 32.39
C ASP A 481 2.18 -6.19 31.87
N ARG A 482 2.64 -6.29 30.61
CA ARG A 482 3.06 -7.56 30.02
C ARG A 482 4.48 -7.98 30.40
N TRP A 483 5.42 -7.04 30.42
CA TRP A 483 6.86 -7.31 30.46
C TRP A 483 7.56 -6.78 31.72
N GLY A 484 6.84 -6.07 32.60
CA GLY A 484 7.44 -5.44 33.78
C GLY A 484 8.22 -4.16 33.43
N PRO A 485 9.08 -3.67 34.33
CA PRO A 485 9.92 -2.50 34.06
C PRO A 485 11.06 -2.82 33.08
N PRO A 486 11.59 -1.83 32.34
CA PRO A 486 12.62 -2.07 31.31
C PRO A 486 13.92 -2.64 31.85
N GLY A 487 14.23 -2.38 33.12
CA GLY A 487 15.40 -2.95 33.79
C GLY A 487 15.33 -4.47 33.97
N ASP A 488 14.16 -5.09 33.87
CA ASP A 488 13.99 -6.54 34.07
C ASP A 488 14.01 -7.30 32.73
N ASP A 489 14.11 -6.61 31.59
CA ASP A 489 14.16 -7.25 30.27
C ASP A 489 15.40 -8.15 30.16
N PRO A 490 15.26 -9.40 29.63
CA PRO A 490 16.35 -10.36 29.53
C PRO A 490 17.52 -9.90 28.63
N PHE A 491 17.34 -8.81 27.87
CA PHE A 491 18.38 -8.25 27.02
C PHE A 491 19.27 -7.22 27.75
N ILE A 492 18.95 -6.86 28.99
CA ILE A 492 19.74 -5.95 29.81
C ILE A 492 21.05 -6.60 30.26
N PHE A 493 22.16 -5.94 29.97
CA PHE A 493 23.48 -6.30 30.47
C PHE A 493 23.80 -5.46 31.72
N PRO A 494 24.40 -6.07 32.77
CA PRO A 494 24.69 -5.38 34.03
C PRO A 494 25.83 -4.37 33.91
N GLN A 495 26.72 -4.55 32.93
CA GLN A 495 27.83 -3.66 32.64
C GLN A 495 27.99 -3.51 31.13
N ILE A 496 27.52 -2.39 30.60
CA ILE A 496 27.86 -1.89 29.28
C ILE A 496 28.76 -0.66 29.42
N ARG A 497 29.65 -0.44 28.45
CA ARG A 497 30.39 0.82 28.37
C ARG A 497 29.45 1.89 27.83
N THR A 498 29.23 2.94 28.60
CA THR A 498 28.45 4.10 28.17
C THR A 498 29.30 5.04 27.32
N SER A 499 28.65 5.92 26.54
CA SER A 499 29.30 6.83 25.59
C SER A 499 30.24 7.86 26.26
N ASP A 500 30.07 8.10 27.55
CA ASP A 500 30.93 8.95 28.40
C ASP A 500 32.11 8.18 29.05
N GLY A 501 32.27 6.90 28.73
CA GLY A 501 33.32 6.04 29.28
C GLY A 501 33.00 5.44 30.65
N GLY A 502 31.80 5.66 31.18
CA GLY A 502 31.28 5.00 32.38
C GLY A 502 30.92 3.52 32.17
N ALA A 503 30.58 2.84 33.27
CA ALA A 503 29.97 1.52 33.26
C ALA A 503 28.54 1.63 33.81
N GLY A 504 27.56 1.21 33.03
CA GLY A 504 26.14 1.28 33.37
C GLY A 504 25.37 0.05 32.90
N ARG A 505 24.05 0.03 33.16
CA ARG A 505 23.16 -1.00 32.60
C ARG A 505 22.63 -0.55 31.24
N GLY A 506 22.37 -1.50 30.35
CA GLY A 506 21.67 -1.19 29.11
C GLY A 506 21.47 -2.40 28.22
N PHE A 507 20.80 -2.18 27.11
CA PHE A 507 20.47 -3.23 26.15
C PHE A 507 21.68 -3.54 25.28
N ALA A 508 22.09 -4.81 25.25
CA ALA A 508 22.93 -5.30 24.15
C ALA A 508 22.02 -5.51 22.92
N LEU A 509 22.41 -5.05 21.75
CA LEU A 509 21.59 -5.05 20.55
C LEU A 509 22.31 -5.80 19.42
N SER A 510 21.54 -6.63 18.70
CA SER A 510 22.00 -7.42 17.56
C SER A 510 22.20 -6.53 16.32
N LEU A 511 23.02 -5.49 16.44
CA LEU A 511 23.29 -4.47 15.43
C LEU A 511 24.80 -4.39 15.24
N HIS A 512 25.29 -4.55 14.02
CA HIS A 512 26.72 -4.59 13.71
C HIS A 512 27.05 -3.51 12.68
N ARG A 513 27.99 -2.64 13.03
CA ARG A 513 28.34 -1.46 12.24
C ARG A 513 29.43 -1.74 11.21
N PHE A 514 29.26 -1.16 10.03
CA PHE A 514 30.13 -1.20 8.86
C PHE A 514 30.28 0.23 8.30
N GLY A 515 30.84 1.14 9.10
CA GLY A 515 30.84 2.58 8.81
C GLY A 515 29.45 3.22 9.01
N ASN A 516 28.92 3.85 7.97
CA ASN A 516 27.56 4.40 7.90
C ASN A 516 26.52 3.37 7.47
N ALA A 517 26.88 2.09 7.36
CA ALA A 517 25.93 0.98 7.27
C ALA A 517 25.86 0.19 8.59
N VAL A 518 24.69 -0.35 8.91
CA VAL A 518 24.50 -1.29 10.03
C VAL A 518 23.75 -2.51 9.52
N VAL A 519 24.20 -3.72 9.86
CA VAL A 519 23.42 -4.95 9.65
C VAL A 519 22.89 -5.41 11.00
N GLY A 520 21.58 -5.64 11.08
CA GLY A 520 20.90 -6.02 12.31
C GLY A 520 20.07 -7.29 12.19
N LEU A 521 19.98 -8.06 13.26
CA LEU A 521 18.99 -9.13 13.40
C LEU A 521 17.73 -8.55 14.03
N GLN A 522 16.60 -8.69 13.36
CA GLN A 522 15.33 -8.21 13.88
C GLN A 522 15.02 -8.88 15.24
N PRO A 523 14.68 -8.11 16.27
CA PRO A 523 14.33 -8.67 17.56
C PRO A 523 13.11 -9.60 17.50
N ALA A 524 13.08 -10.60 18.37
CA ALA A 524 11.92 -11.47 18.51
C ALA A 524 10.74 -10.73 19.18
N ARG A 525 9.51 -11.09 18.81
CA ARG A 525 8.28 -10.50 19.38
C ARG A 525 8.02 -10.82 20.85
N GLY A 526 8.85 -11.65 21.50
CA GLY A 526 8.71 -12.01 22.91
C GLY A 526 8.26 -13.46 23.19
N TYR A 527 7.90 -14.24 22.16
CA TYR A 527 7.52 -15.66 22.31
C TYR A 527 8.58 -16.54 23.00
N ASN A 528 9.85 -16.17 22.92
CA ASN A 528 10.97 -16.83 23.64
C ASN A 528 11.08 -16.47 25.12
N ILE A 529 10.55 -15.33 25.54
CA ILE A 529 10.73 -14.82 26.89
C ILE A 529 9.81 -15.58 27.85
N ASP A 530 8.54 -15.72 27.46
CA ASP A 530 7.52 -16.42 28.23
C ASP A 530 6.56 -17.19 27.30
N PRO A 531 6.94 -18.42 26.88
CA PRO A 531 6.15 -19.21 25.94
C PRO A 531 4.76 -19.61 26.46
N THR A 532 4.61 -19.78 27.78
CA THR A 532 3.39 -20.34 28.38
C THR A 532 2.24 -19.34 28.36
N GLU A 533 2.44 -18.11 28.83
CA GLU A 533 1.36 -17.11 28.79
C GLU A 533 1.14 -16.58 27.36
N THR A 534 2.19 -16.56 26.54
CA THR A 534 2.11 -16.06 25.16
C THR A 534 1.29 -16.97 24.24
N TYR A 535 1.20 -18.28 24.53
CA TYR A 535 0.52 -19.25 23.67
C TYR A 535 -0.94 -18.89 23.34
N HIS A 536 -1.57 -18.06 24.19
CA HIS A 536 -2.96 -17.62 24.06
C HIS A 536 -3.11 -16.11 23.75
N SER A 537 -2.03 -15.40 23.41
CA SER A 537 -2.02 -13.94 23.18
C SER A 537 -1.71 -13.58 21.72
N PRO A 538 -2.71 -13.57 20.81
CA PRO A 538 -2.51 -13.18 19.41
C PRO A 538 -2.12 -11.71 19.23
N ASP A 539 -2.42 -10.88 20.23
CA ASP A 539 -2.15 -9.45 20.31
C ASP A 539 -0.90 -9.12 21.15
N LEU A 540 0.03 -10.07 21.30
CA LEU A 540 1.26 -9.86 22.08
C LEU A 540 2.02 -8.60 21.64
N VAL A 541 2.14 -7.66 22.57
CA VAL A 541 2.88 -6.41 22.42
C VAL A 541 4.40 -6.67 22.46
N PRO A 542 5.20 -5.91 21.71
CA PRO A 542 6.65 -6.14 21.67
C PRO A 542 7.31 -5.85 23.04
N PRO A 543 8.33 -6.61 23.45
CA PRO A 543 9.09 -6.38 24.68
C PRO A 543 9.99 -5.15 24.59
N HIS A 544 10.57 -4.72 25.72
CA HIS A 544 11.39 -3.52 25.80
C HIS A 544 12.59 -3.56 24.84
N HIS A 545 13.29 -4.68 24.72
CA HIS A 545 14.45 -4.80 23.83
C HIS A 545 14.11 -4.65 22.34
N TYR A 546 12.88 -5.01 21.94
CA TYR A 546 12.40 -4.79 20.58
C TYR A 546 12.34 -3.28 20.30
N LEU A 547 11.80 -2.50 21.24
CA LEU A 547 11.77 -1.04 21.12
C LEU A 547 13.18 -0.45 21.23
N ALA A 548 14.03 -0.97 22.11
CA ALA A 548 15.41 -0.51 22.27
C ALA A 548 16.21 -0.61 20.96
N PHE A 549 16.04 -1.70 20.21
CA PHE A 549 16.62 -1.86 18.87
C PHE A 549 16.22 -0.74 17.92
N HIS A 550 14.92 -0.45 17.82
CA HIS A 550 14.42 0.58 16.91
C HIS A 550 14.70 2.00 17.40
N PHE A 551 14.69 2.24 18.72
CA PHE A 551 15.07 3.54 19.29
C PHE A 551 16.54 3.83 19.08
N TRP A 552 17.40 2.82 19.20
CA TRP A 552 18.80 2.97 18.85
C TRP A 552 18.96 3.39 17.39
N LEU A 553 18.29 2.70 16.46
CA LEU A 553 18.33 3.05 15.05
C LEU A 553 17.84 4.49 14.80
N ARG A 554 16.71 4.87 15.38
CA ARG A 554 16.03 6.15 15.09
C ARG A 554 16.62 7.37 15.77
N HIS A 555 17.03 7.22 17.02
CA HIS A 555 17.33 8.34 17.92
C HIS A 555 18.80 8.37 18.34
N HIS A 556 19.42 7.22 18.58
CA HIS A 556 20.82 7.14 19.00
C HIS A 556 21.78 7.22 17.81
N TRP A 557 21.64 6.31 16.85
CA TRP A 557 22.47 6.27 15.65
C TRP A 557 21.97 7.25 14.58
N GLY A 558 20.65 7.41 14.48
CA GLY A 558 19.99 8.35 13.59
C GLY A 558 19.99 7.88 12.14
N ALA A 559 19.49 6.66 11.90
CA ALA A 559 19.31 6.10 10.56
C ALA A 559 18.50 7.04 9.66
N ASP A 560 19.02 7.27 8.45
CA ASP A 560 18.31 7.99 7.39
C ASP A 560 17.35 7.07 6.63
N ALA A 561 17.68 5.77 6.53
CA ALA A 561 16.83 4.75 5.94
C ALA A 561 17.00 3.39 6.62
N VAL A 562 15.92 2.59 6.61
CA VAL A 562 15.90 1.18 7.03
C VAL A 562 15.52 0.32 5.84
N VAL A 563 16.25 -0.77 5.63
CA VAL A 563 15.97 -1.78 4.61
C VAL A 563 15.72 -3.11 5.30
N HIS A 564 14.52 -3.69 5.19
CA HIS A 564 14.31 -5.07 5.62
C HIS A 564 14.69 -6.01 4.47
N MET A 565 15.63 -6.91 4.69
CA MET A 565 16.17 -7.78 3.64
C MET A 565 15.35 -9.07 3.54
N GLY A 566 14.46 -9.14 2.55
CA GLY A 566 13.72 -10.34 2.17
C GLY A 566 12.44 -10.57 2.98
N LYS A 567 11.54 -11.36 2.38
CA LYS A 567 10.29 -11.83 3.00
C LYS A 567 10.59 -12.77 4.19
N HIS A 568 10.02 -12.59 5.38
CA HIS A 568 9.38 -11.40 5.92
C HIS A 568 9.90 -11.16 7.33
N GLY A 569 9.97 -9.90 7.72
CA GLY A 569 10.14 -9.47 9.10
C GLY A 569 8.88 -9.69 9.94
N ASN A 570 8.91 -9.22 11.17
CA ASN A 570 7.82 -9.33 12.14
C ASN A 570 7.22 -7.97 12.57
N LEU A 571 7.76 -6.85 12.04
CA LEU A 571 7.41 -5.48 12.40
C LEU A 571 6.03 -5.07 11.91
N GLU A 572 5.77 -5.29 10.63
CA GLU A 572 4.51 -5.02 9.93
C GLU A 572 3.37 -5.91 10.45
N TRP A 573 3.69 -6.91 11.25
CA TRP A 573 2.75 -7.83 11.88
C TRP A 573 2.47 -7.51 13.35
N LEU A 574 3.18 -6.53 13.95
CA LEU A 574 2.95 -6.11 15.34
C LEU A 574 1.48 -5.67 15.56
N PRO A 575 0.93 -5.75 16.79
CA PRO A 575 -0.49 -5.48 17.03
C PRO A 575 -0.87 -4.03 16.69
N GLY A 576 -2.13 -3.81 16.30
CA GLY A 576 -2.65 -2.50 15.92
C GLY A 576 -3.61 -2.59 14.73
N LYS A 577 -4.00 -1.43 14.18
CA LYS A 577 -4.94 -1.34 13.06
C LYS A 577 -4.39 -2.02 11.80
N ALA A 578 -5.28 -2.50 10.94
CA ALA A 578 -4.92 -3.21 9.70
C ALA A 578 -4.31 -2.27 8.63
N VAL A 579 -4.77 -1.02 8.58
CA VAL A 579 -4.28 0.03 7.67
C VAL A 579 -4.52 1.41 8.31
N ALA A 580 -3.88 2.47 7.79
CA ALA A 580 -4.02 3.84 8.30
C ALA A 580 -3.82 3.91 9.83
N LEU A 581 -2.62 3.51 10.25
CA LEU A 581 -2.26 3.30 11.65
C LEU A 581 -2.48 4.55 12.52
N SER A 582 -2.70 4.33 13.82
CA SER A 582 -2.68 5.33 14.90
C SER A 582 -1.31 5.38 15.59
N GLU A 583 -1.08 6.37 16.47
CA GLU A 583 0.16 6.51 17.26
C GLU A 583 0.34 5.37 18.27
N SER A 584 -0.75 4.67 18.58
CA SER A 584 -0.79 3.50 19.44
C SER A 584 -0.53 2.18 18.71
N CYS A 585 -0.37 2.19 17.38
CA CYS A 585 -0.06 0.98 16.62
C CYS A 585 1.43 0.63 16.75
N TRP A 586 1.72 -0.60 17.16
CA TRP A 586 3.09 -1.04 17.43
C TRP A 586 4.07 -0.98 16.25
N PRO A 587 3.67 -1.24 14.98
CA PRO A 587 4.55 -1.01 13.84
C PRO A 587 5.03 0.46 13.75
N GLU A 588 4.14 1.41 14.04
CA GLU A 588 4.46 2.85 14.05
C GLU A 588 5.30 3.25 15.25
N ILE A 589 4.98 2.74 16.44
CA ILE A 589 5.77 3.00 17.66
C ILE A 589 7.22 2.56 17.45
N ALA A 590 7.43 1.38 16.86
CA ALA A 590 8.76 0.86 16.58
C ALA A 590 9.46 1.65 15.47
N LEU A 591 8.92 1.63 14.24
CA LEU A 591 9.61 2.19 13.07
C LEU A 591 9.58 3.72 12.98
N GLY A 592 8.51 4.34 13.49
CA GLY A 592 8.25 5.76 13.35
C GLY A 592 8.16 6.22 11.89
N ALA A 593 8.34 7.52 11.68
CA ALA A 593 8.32 8.17 10.37
C ALA A 593 9.65 8.00 9.60
N THR A 594 10.18 6.76 9.56
CA THR A 594 11.48 6.44 8.95
C THR A 594 11.30 5.96 7.50
N PRO A 595 12.10 6.44 6.53
CA PRO A 595 12.18 5.87 5.19
C PRO A 595 12.47 4.37 5.24
N HIS A 596 11.62 3.59 4.58
CA HIS A 596 11.62 2.14 4.68
C HIS A 596 11.59 1.51 3.29
N LEU A 597 12.67 0.81 2.94
CA LEU A 597 12.75 0.01 1.71
C LEU A 597 12.66 -1.47 2.06
N TYR A 598 12.14 -2.27 1.14
CA TYR A 598 11.88 -3.67 1.44
C TYR A 598 12.04 -4.53 0.19
N PRO A 599 13.25 -5.07 -0.08
CA PRO A 599 13.44 -6.18 -1.00
C PRO A 599 12.47 -7.33 -0.68
N PHE A 600 11.59 -7.65 -1.63
CA PHE A 600 10.52 -8.64 -1.42
C PHE A 600 10.35 -9.55 -2.65
N ILE A 601 9.93 -10.79 -2.44
CA ILE A 601 9.80 -11.76 -3.53
C ILE A 601 8.56 -11.45 -4.39
N VAL A 602 8.74 -11.35 -5.71
CA VAL A 602 7.69 -10.90 -6.64
C VAL A 602 6.42 -11.76 -6.63
N ASN A 603 6.52 -13.05 -6.30
CA ASN A 603 5.40 -13.97 -6.32
C ASN A 603 4.61 -14.04 -5.01
N ASP A 604 4.89 -13.17 -4.05
CA ASP A 604 4.11 -13.04 -2.82
C ASP A 604 3.59 -11.63 -2.55
N PRO A 605 2.66 -11.14 -3.39
CA PRO A 605 2.12 -9.79 -3.26
C PRO A 605 1.31 -9.60 -1.98
N GLY A 606 0.75 -10.67 -1.40
CA GLY A 606 -0.11 -10.61 -0.22
C GLY A 606 0.61 -10.07 1.00
N GLU A 607 1.76 -10.66 1.34
CA GLU A 607 2.56 -10.21 2.49
C GLU A 607 3.35 -8.94 2.20
N GLY A 608 3.84 -8.75 0.97
CA GLY A 608 4.49 -7.49 0.59
C GLY A 608 3.56 -6.28 0.77
N THR A 609 2.27 -6.44 0.45
CA THR A 609 1.23 -5.43 0.68
C THR A 609 1.07 -5.08 2.16
N GLN A 610 1.27 -6.04 3.08
CA GLN A 610 1.22 -5.77 4.52
C GLN A 610 2.33 -4.80 4.94
N GLY A 611 3.55 -4.99 4.42
CA GLY A 611 4.67 -4.06 4.60
C GLY A 611 4.34 -2.65 4.09
N LYS A 612 3.74 -2.55 2.89
CA LYS A 612 3.31 -1.27 2.30
C LYS A 612 2.30 -0.54 3.20
N ARG A 613 1.30 -1.26 3.71
CA ARG A 613 0.14 -0.67 4.40
C ARG A 613 0.33 -0.44 5.90
N ARG A 614 1.23 -1.19 6.56
CA ARG A 614 1.47 -1.09 8.01
C ARG A 614 2.87 -0.61 8.39
N ALA A 615 3.78 -0.47 7.43
CA ALA A 615 5.13 0.02 7.70
C ALA A 615 5.64 1.00 6.62
N GLN A 616 4.73 1.59 5.83
CA GLN A 616 5.04 2.53 4.74
C GLN A 616 6.20 2.09 3.84
N ALA A 617 6.31 0.77 3.61
CA ALA A 617 7.43 0.19 2.88
C ALA A 617 7.35 0.54 1.39
N VAL A 618 8.50 0.92 0.82
CA VAL A 618 8.74 0.88 -0.62
C VAL A 618 9.26 -0.51 -0.95
N VAL A 619 8.39 -1.34 -1.51
CA VAL A 619 8.74 -2.70 -1.92
C VAL A 619 9.56 -2.64 -3.19
N ILE A 620 10.70 -3.34 -3.19
CA ILE A 620 11.58 -3.51 -4.34
C ILE A 620 11.52 -4.99 -4.68
N ASP A 621 10.73 -5.35 -5.69
CA ASP A 621 10.52 -6.74 -6.03
C ASP A 621 11.82 -7.37 -6.55
N HIS A 622 12.07 -8.61 -6.11
CA HIS A 622 13.16 -9.43 -6.58
C HIS A 622 12.66 -10.74 -7.19
N LEU A 623 13.48 -11.29 -8.09
CA LEU A 623 13.18 -12.54 -8.79
C LEU A 623 13.01 -13.70 -7.80
N THR A 624 12.20 -14.69 -8.18
CA THR A 624 12.16 -15.97 -7.46
C THR A 624 13.49 -16.72 -7.64
N PRO A 625 13.80 -17.71 -6.79
CA PRO A 625 14.85 -18.68 -7.10
C PRO A 625 14.71 -19.24 -8.52
N PRO A 626 15.83 -19.54 -9.20
CA PRO A 626 15.79 -20.22 -10.49
C PRO A 626 15.05 -21.55 -10.35
N LEU A 627 14.25 -21.91 -11.35
CA LEU A 627 13.48 -23.14 -11.38
C LEU A 627 14.18 -24.17 -12.27
N THR A 628 14.08 -25.45 -11.90
CA THR A 628 14.52 -26.60 -12.71
C THR A 628 13.58 -27.79 -12.50
N ARG A 629 13.75 -28.85 -13.30
CA ARG A 629 13.05 -30.13 -13.12
C ARG A 629 13.61 -30.89 -11.91
N ALA A 630 12.75 -31.61 -11.20
CA ALA A 630 13.17 -32.38 -10.02
C ALA A 630 14.12 -33.54 -10.37
N GLU A 631 13.91 -34.16 -11.54
CA GLU A 631 14.63 -35.35 -12.00
C GLU A 631 14.48 -36.57 -11.06
N SER A 632 14.90 -37.74 -11.53
CA SER A 632 14.92 -38.97 -10.72
C SER A 632 16.29 -39.19 -10.07
N TYR A 633 16.32 -39.57 -8.78
CA TYR A 633 17.55 -39.88 -8.06
C TYR A 633 17.39 -41.03 -7.06
N GLY A 634 18.50 -41.67 -6.68
CA GLY A 634 18.52 -42.72 -5.66
C GLY A 634 17.49 -43.83 -5.96
N PRO A 635 16.69 -44.26 -4.96
CA PRO A 635 15.68 -45.30 -5.16
C PRO A 635 14.61 -44.99 -6.21
N LEU A 636 14.31 -43.71 -6.49
CA LEU A 636 13.35 -43.34 -7.54
C LEU A 636 13.87 -43.72 -8.92
N ARG A 637 15.16 -43.44 -9.17
CA ARG A 637 15.84 -43.84 -10.42
C ARG A 637 15.98 -45.36 -10.53
N ASP A 638 16.26 -46.04 -9.43
CA ASP A 638 16.36 -47.50 -9.42
C ASP A 638 14.98 -48.15 -9.67
N LEU A 639 13.90 -47.58 -9.11
CA LEU A 639 12.52 -47.98 -9.41
C LEU A 639 12.14 -47.71 -10.86
N GLU A 640 12.45 -46.53 -11.39
CA GLU A 640 12.24 -46.18 -12.80
C GLU A 640 12.91 -47.21 -13.71
N ALA A 641 14.18 -47.54 -13.48
CA ALA A 641 14.91 -48.55 -14.23
C ALA A 641 14.28 -49.95 -14.15
N LEU A 642 13.79 -50.36 -12.97
CA LEU A 642 13.12 -51.64 -12.76
C LEU A 642 11.75 -51.69 -13.45
N VAL A 643 10.95 -50.62 -13.36
CA VAL A 643 9.64 -50.49 -14.03
C VAL A 643 9.83 -50.53 -15.55
N ASP A 644 10.83 -49.83 -16.05
CA ASP A 644 11.25 -49.85 -17.44
C ASP A 644 11.62 -51.25 -17.92
N GLU A 645 12.37 -52.01 -17.13
CA GLU A 645 12.71 -53.41 -17.45
C GLU A 645 11.48 -54.32 -17.40
N TYR A 646 10.58 -54.08 -16.45
CA TYR A 646 9.36 -54.85 -16.29
C TYR A 646 8.48 -54.80 -17.54
N TYR A 647 8.30 -53.60 -18.11
CA TYR A 647 7.51 -53.43 -19.32
C TYR A 647 8.21 -53.92 -20.60
N GLU A 648 9.54 -53.94 -20.66
CA GLU A 648 10.25 -54.59 -21.77
C GLU A 648 10.11 -56.12 -21.74
N ALA A 649 10.17 -56.71 -20.54
CA ALA A 649 9.99 -58.14 -20.37
C ALA A 649 8.53 -58.57 -20.61
N ALA A 650 7.57 -57.62 -20.56
CA ALA A 650 6.15 -57.84 -20.77
C ALA A 650 5.86 -58.48 -22.14
N GLY A 651 5.40 -59.73 -22.12
CA GLY A 651 5.07 -60.49 -23.34
C GLY A 651 6.25 -61.25 -23.98
N VAL A 652 7.48 -61.12 -23.45
CA VAL A 652 8.69 -61.79 -23.97
C VAL A 652 9.26 -62.81 -22.98
N ASP A 653 9.31 -62.49 -21.69
CA ASP A 653 9.81 -63.39 -20.63
C ASP A 653 8.93 -63.35 -19.36
N PRO A 654 7.94 -64.27 -19.23
CA PRO A 654 7.06 -64.33 -18.07
C PRO A 654 7.76 -64.57 -16.73
N ARG A 655 8.93 -65.22 -16.72
CA ARG A 655 9.69 -65.47 -15.49
C ARG A 655 10.37 -64.20 -15.01
N ARG A 656 10.93 -63.41 -15.94
CA ARG A 656 11.54 -62.12 -15.63
C ARG A 656 10.53 -61.12 -15.08
N ILE A 657 9.35 -61.00 -15.67
CA ILE A 657 8.25 -60.15 -15.18
C ILE A 657 7.90 -60.47 -13.71
N THR A 658 7.78 -61.76 -13.38
CA THR A 658 7.41 -62.19 -12.01
C THR A 658 8.47 -61.79 -10.98
N HIS A 659 9.74 -61.83 -11.37
CA HIS A 659 10.86 -61.41 -10.53
C HIS A 659 10.91 -59.89 -10.39
N LEU A 660 10.87 -59.15 -11.51
CA LEU A 660 10.89 -57.69 -11.53
C LEU A 660 9.71 -57.09 -10.75
N ARG A 661 8.50 -57.65 -10.89
CA ARG A 661 7.34 -57.26 -10.07
C ARG A 661 7.63 -57.34 -8.58
N ARG A 662 8.27 -58.42 -8.12
CA ARG A 662 8.59 -58.60 -6.70
C ARG A 662 9.65 -57.60 -6.25
N GLU A 663 10.65 -57.33 -7.09
CA GLU A 663 11.70 -56.35 -6.79
C GLU A 663 11.13 -54.94 -6.72
N ILE A 664 10.29 -54.53 -7.67
CA ILE A 664 9.64 -53.22 -7.69
C ILE A 664 8.78 -53.03 -6.44
N LEU A 665 7.87 -53.96 -6.14
CA LEU A 665 6.99 -53.87 -4.97
C LEU A 665 7.80 -53.85 -3.66
N SER A 666 8.82 -54.72 -3.54
CA SER A 666 9.68 -54.77 -2.36
C SER A 666 10.48 -53.49 -2.17
N LEU A 667 11.02 -52.92 -3.26
CA LEU A 667 11.78 -51.67 -3.19
C LEU A 667 10.86 -50.50 -2.84
N ALA A 668 9.68 -50.42 -3.46
CA ALA A 668 8.66 -49.40 -3.15
C ALA A 668 8.19 -49.48 -1.68
N GLU A 669 7.96 -50.68 -1.15
CA GLU A 669 7.58 -50.87 0.27
C GLU A 669 8.73 -50.50 1.22
N THR A 670 9.95 -50.96 0.94
CA THR A 670 11.11 -50.74 1.84
C THR A 670 11.51 -49.26 1.91
N THR A 671 11.28 -48.52 0.83
CA THR A 671 11.58 -47.08 0.73
C THR A 671 10.43 -46.19 1.22
N GLY A 672 9.24 -46.76 1.45
CA GLY A 672 8.01 -46.02 1.80
C GLY A 672 7.21 -45.50 0.61
N LEU A 673 7.80 -45.54 -0.59
CA LEU A 673 7.23 -45.00 -1.84
C LEU A 673 5.93 -45.68 -2.27
N ALA A 674 5.68 -46.92 -1.84
CA ALA A 674 4.41 -47.60 -2.05
C ALA A 674 3.22 -46.80 -1.46
N SER A 675 3.42 -46.14 -0.31
CA SER A 675 2.38 -45.30 0.29
C SER A 675 2.20 -43.99 -0.49
N ASP A 676 3.30 -43.38 -0.93
CA ASP A 676 3.26 -42.11 -1.66
C ASP A 676 2.62 -42.25 -3.05
N ALA A 677 2.89 -43.37 -3.74
CA ALA A 677 2.27 -43.73 -5.01
C ALA A 677 0.84 -44.30 -4.86
N GLY A 678 0.31 -44.42 -3.64
CA GLY A 678 -1.08 -44.82 -3.38
C GLY A 678 -1.39 -46.30 -3.66
N PHE A 679 -0.50 -47.20 -3.25
CA PHE A 679 -0.69 -48.65 -3.43
C PHE A 679 -1.88 -49.18 -2.62
N GLU A 680 -2.67 -50.05 -3.23
CA GLU A 680 -3.86 -50.67 -2.63
C GLU A 680 -3.74 -52.20 -2.46
N GLY A 681 -2.56 -52.77 -2.76
CA GLY A 681 -2.29 -54.20 -2.69
C GLY A 681 -2.74 -54.96 -3.95
N GLN A 682 -2.98 -54.24 -5.04
CA GLN A 682 -3.33 -54.78 -6.35
C GLN A 682 -2.14 -54.60 -7.30
N ALA A 683 -1.30 -55.63 -7.41
CA ALA A 683 0.03 -55.50 -8.00
C ALA A 683 0.08 -54.83 -9.38
N ASP A 684 -0.83 -55.14 -10.32
CA ASP A 684 -0.76 -54.56 -11.67
C ASP A 684 -1.27 -53.11 -11.73
N THR A 685 -2.25 -52.74 -10.92
CA THR A 685 -2.73 -51.34 -10.82
C THR A 685 -1.76 -50.48 -10.00
N ASP A 686 -1.14 -51.05 -8.97
CA ASP A 686 -0.12 -50.39 -8.14
C ASP A 686 1.14 -50.07 -8.96
N LEU A 687 1.56 -50.96 -9.88
CA LEU A 687 2.67 -50.68 -10.79
C LEU A 687 2.37 -49.52 -11.77
N ALA A 688 1.16 -49.45 -12.30
CA ALA A 688 0.76 -48.37 -13.19
C ALA A 688 0.68 -47.03 -12.44
N LYS A 689 0.18 -47.03 -11.19
CA LYS A 689 0.21 -45.86 -10.30
C LYS A 689 1.64 -45.42 -9.99
N LEU A 690 2.54 -46.37 -9.72
CA LEU A 690 3.96 -46.08 -9.48
C LEU A 690 4.60 -45.41 -10.70
N ASP A 691 4.38 -45.94 -11.90
CA ASP A 691 4.91 -45.41 -13.16
C ASP A 691 4.46 -43.96 -13.38
N ALA A 692 3.15 -43.70 -13.25
CA ALA A 692 2.60 -42.35 -13.36
C ALA A 692 3.18 -41.39 -12.32
N TRP A 693 3.24 -41.84 -11.07
CA TRP A 693 3.74 -41.04 -9.95
C TRP A 693 5.23 -40.70 -10.09
N LEU A 694 6.06 -41.64 -10.54
CA LEU A 694 7.48 -41.40 -10.81
C LEU A 694 7.68 -40.35 -11.91
N CYS A 695 6.91 -40.45 -13.00
CA CYS A 695 6.95 -39.47 -14.08
C CYS A 695 6.50 -38.07 -13.63
N GLU A 696 5.38 -37.97 -12.89
CA GLU A 696 4.90 -36.69 -12.35
C GLU A 696 5.93 -36.03 -11.42
N LEU A 697 6.55 -36.82 -10.53
CA LEU A 697 7.55 -36.33 -9.59
C LEU A 697 8.81 -35.82 -10.33
N LYS A 698 9.28 -36.57 -11.32
CA LYS A 698 10.45 -36.20 -12.15
C LYS A 698 10.24 -34.87 -12.88
N GLU A 699 9.02 -34.63 -13.38
CA GLU A 699 8.64 -33.44 -14.17
C GLU A 699 8.25 -32.21 -13.32
N ALA A 700 8.19 -32.36 -12.00
CA ALA A 700 7.83 -31.28 -11.09
C ALA A 700 8.88 -30.14 -11.16
N GLN A 701 8.39 -28.90 -11.19
CA GLN A 701 9.25 -27.72 -11.13
C GLN A 701 9.63 -27.44 -9.67
N ILE A 702 10.92 -27.47 -9.38
CA ILE A 702 11.49 -27.17 -8.08
C ILE A 702 12.48 -26.01 -8.19
N ARG A 703 12.90 -25.48 -7.03
CA ARG A 703 13.90 -24.42 -6.96
C ARG A 703 15.30 -25.03 -7.07
N ASP A 704 16.13 -24.52 -7.98
CA ASP A 704 17.53 -24.91 -8.15
C ASP A 704 18.47 -24.02 -7.33
N GLY A 705 18.17 -23.88 -6.03
CA GLY A 705 18.89 -23.00 -5.10
C GLY A 705 18.04 -21.82 -4.61
N LEU A 706 18.69 -20.68 -4.37
CA LEU A 706 18.11 -19.45 -3.83
C LEU A 706 18.48 -18.26 -4.72
N HIS A 707 17.65 -17.22 -4.74
CA HIS A 707 17.98 -15.96 -5.39
C HIS A 707 18.98 -15.15 -4.55
N VAL A 708 19.88 -14.42 -5.20
CA VAL A 708 20.74 -13.42 -4.55
C VAL A 708 20.31 -12.04 -5.06
N PHE A 709 19.72 -11.23 -4.18
CA PHE A 709 19.22 -9.89 -4.54
C PHE A 709 20.31 -9.10 -5.27
N GLY A 710 19.97 -8.53 -6.43
CA GLY A 710 20.90 -7.77 -7.24
C GLY A 710 21.74 -8.59 -8.23
N GLN A 711 21.48 -9.91 -8.37
CA GLN A 711 22.19 -10.80 -9.29
C GLN A 711 21.20 -11.67 -10.08
N SER A 712 21.32 -11.65 -11.41
CA SER A 712 20.51 -12.51 -12.28
C SER A 712 21.10 -13.93 -12.36
N PRO A 713 20.27 -14.97 -12.55
CA PRO A 713 20.79 -16.32 -12.79
C PRO A 713 21.57 -16.36 -14.11
N GLU A 714 22.56 -17.25 -14.18
CA GLU A 714 23.42 -17.45 -15.35
C GLU A 714 23.49 -18.93 -15.74
N GLY A 715 23.95 -19.22 -16.97
CA GLY A 715 24.20 -20.58 -17.45
C GLY A 715 22.96 -21.48 -17.37
N ARG A 716 23.09 -22.62 -16.67
CA ARG A 716 21.99 -23.60 -16.54
C ARG A 716 20.77 -22.99 -15.85
N GLN A 717 20.97 -22.22 -14.78
CA GLN A 717 19.85 -21.65 -14.01
C GLN A 717 19.06 -20.63 -14.82
N GLU A 718 19.74 -19.83 -15.65
CA GLU A 718 19.10 -18.90 -16.60
C GLU A 718 18.25 -19.66 -17.62
N ARG A 719 18.86 -20.65 -18.28
CA ARG A 719 18.20 -21.44 -19.31
C ARG A 719 16.99 -22.17 -18.76
N ASP A 720 17.15 -22.90 -17.66
CA ASP A 720 16.08 -23.71 -17.08
C ASP A 720 14.92 -22.81 -16.59
N LEU A 721 15.22 -21.62 -16.05
CA LEU A 721 14.20 -20.62 -15.72
C LEU A 721 13.47 -20.08 -16.97
N ALA A 722 14.20 -19.79 -18.05
CA ALA A 722 13.60 -19.33 -19.30
C ALA A 722 12.66 -20.40 -19.90
N ILE A 723 13.04 -21.68 -19.82
CA ILE A 723 12.19 -22.82 -20.20
C ILE A 723 10.95 -22.87 -19.30
N ALA A 724 11.12 -22.78 -17.98
CA ALA A 724 10.01 -22.81 -17.03
C ALA A 724 8.99 -21.69 -17.29
N LEU A 725 9.46 -20.47 -17.58
CA LEU A 725 8.60 -19.33 -17.95
C LEU A 725 7.92 -19.52 -19.32
N ALA A 726 8.50 -20.29 -20.23
CA ALA A 726 7.92 -20.62 -21.54
C ALA A 726 7.13 -21.92 -21.56
N ARG A 727 7.11 -22.68 -20.46
CA ARG A 727 6.44 -23.98 -20.37
C ARG A 727 4.93 -23.85 -20.53
N VAL A 728 4.32 -22.79 -19.99
CA VAL A 728 2.88 -22.53 -20.08
C VAL A 728 2.56 -21.39 -21.05
N PRO A 729 1.36 -21.37 -21.68
CA PRO A 729 0.93 -20.22 -22.49
C PRO A 729 0.90 -18.93 -21.68
N ARG A 730 1.29 -17.80 -22.29
CA ARG A 730 1.37 -16.49 -21.62
C ARG A 730 0.51 -15.44 -22.31
N GLY A 731 -0.35 -14.77 -21.55
CA GLY A 731 -1.22 -13.70 -22.05
C GLY A 731 -2.09 -14.13 -23.26
N ALA A 732 -2.43 -13.17 -24.12
CA ALA A 732 -3.33 -13.39 -25.25
C ALA A 732 -2.65 -13.92 -26.53
N GLY A 733 -1.35 -14.28 -26.51
CA GLY A 733 -0.65 -14.62 -27.76
C GLY A 733 0.68 -15.38 -27.70
N ALA A 734 1.28 -15.63 -26.53
CA ALA A 734 2.53 -16.39 -26.44
C ALA A 734 2.24 -17.87 -26.16
N ALA A 735 2.71 -18.75 -27.04
CA ALA A 735 2.50 -20.20 -26.97
C ALA A 735 3.48 -20.88 -25.98
N SER A 736 3.10 -22.08 -25.53
CA SER A 736 3.98 -22.96 -24.75
C SER A 736 5.05 -23.57 -25.63
N ILE A 737 6.31 -23.58 -25.16
CA ILE A 737 7.44 -24.16 -25.91
C ILE A 737 7.25 -25.66 -26.16
N LEU A 738 6.74 -26.41 -25.17
CA LEU A 738 6.53 -27.85 -25.32
C LEU A 738 5.40 -28.16 -26.30
N ARG A 739 4.28 -27.45 -26.22
CA ARG A 739 3.18 -27.61 -27.18
C ARG A 739 3.61 -27.25 -28.60
N ALA A 740 4.40 -26.19 -28.76
CA ALA A 740 4.94 -25.76 -30.05
C ALA A 740 5.90 -26.80 -30.66
N LEU A 741 6.78 -27.41 -29.84
CA LEU A 741 7.63 -28.52 -30.27
C LEU A 741 6.80 -29.76 -30.65
N ALA A 742 5.78 -30.10 -29.87
CA ALA A 742 4.90 -31.22 -30.17
C ALA A 742 4.11 -31.02 -31.48
N GLU A 743 3.70 -29.78 -31.78
CA GLU A 743 3.04 -29.39 -33.03
C GLU A 743 3.98 -29.54 -34.23
N ASP A 744 5.16 -28.92 -34.19
CA ASP A 744 6.13 -28.97 -35.30
C ASP A 744 6.61 -30.40 -35.57
N LEU A 745 6.74 -31.22 -34.53
CA LEU A 745 7.11 -32.63 -34.65
C LEU A 745 5.92 -33.54 -34.95
N SER A 746 4.70 -33.00 -35.09
CA SER A 746 3.46 -33.73 -35.40
C SER A 746 3.18 -34.90 -34.44
N LEU A 747 3.42 -34.68 -33.14
CA LEU A 747 3.32 -35.74 -32.12
C LEU A 747 1.88 -36.08 -31.72
N GLY A 748 0.91 -35.17 -31.96
CA GLY A 748 -0.51 -35.46 -31.81
C GLY A 748 -1.02 -35.59 -30.36
N PHE A 749 -0.34 -34.98 -29.39
CA PHE A 749 -0.75 -34.97 -27.98
C PHE A 749 -0.45 -33.62 -27.31
N ASP A 750 -1.06 -33.36 -26.15
CA ASP A 750 -0.76 -32.18 -25.32
C ASP A 750 0.26 -32.55 -24.23
N PRO A 751 1.51 -32.07 -24.30
CA PRO A 751 2.54 -32.38 -23.30
C PRO A 751 2.28 -31.77 -21.92
N LEU A 752 1.29 -30.88 -21.76
CA LEU A 752 0.91 -30.30 -20.47
C LEU A 752 -0.36 -30.92 -19.86
N ASP A 753 -1.07 -31.76 -20.62
CA ASP A 753 -2.37 -32.34 -20.23
C ASP A 753 -2.49 -33.79 -20.74
N CYS A 754 -1.41 -34.57 -20.57
CA CYS A 754 -1.40 -35.99 -20.91
C CYS A 754 -1.31 -36.87 -19.65
N ASP A 755 -1.85 -38.08 -19.75
CA ASP A 755 -1.54 -39.15 -18.80
C ASP A 755 -0.09 -39.60 -19.03
N MET A 756 0.80 -39.25 -18.10
CA MET A 756 2.24 -39.51 -18.22
C MET A 756 2.57 -41.00 -18.35
N ALA A 757 1.73 -41.91 -17.82
CA ALA A 757 1.93 -43.35 -17.91
C ALA A 757 1.33 -43.97 -19.19
N ALA A 758 0.59 -43.19 -19.99
CA ALA A 758 -0.01 -43.69 -21.21
C ALA A 758 1.07 -44.20 -22.18
N THR A 759 0.84 -45.37 -22.79
CA THR A 759 1.78 -45.96 -23.74
C THR A 759 1.96 -45.06 -24.96
N TRP A 760 3.21 -44.75 -25.30
CA TRP A 760 3.54 -43.96 -26.48
C TRP A 760 3.32 -44.77 -27.75
N THR A 761 2.36 -44.33 -28.56
CA THR A 761 2.05 -44.90 -29.88
C THR A 761 2.29 -43.91 -31.02
N GLY A 762 2.73 -42.70 -30.70
CA GLY A 762 3.01 -41.63 -31.65
C GLY A 762 4.34 -41.76 -32.38
N PRO A 763 4.65 -40.81 -33.28
CA PRO A 763 5.91 -40.81 -34.02
C PRO A 763 7.12 -40.65 -33.10
N ARG A 764 8.27 -41.18 -33.53
CA ARG A 764 9.55 -41.09 -32.83
C ARG A 764 10.60 -40.36 -33.68
N PRO A 765 10.51 -39.03 -33.85
CA PRO A 765 11.43 -38.27 -34.69
C PRO A 765 12.87 -38.32 -34.15
N GLU A 766 13.86 -38.31 -35.04
CA GLU A 766 15.29 -38.34 -34.69
C GLU A 766 15.70 -37.16 -33.79
N ALA A 767 15.02 -36.01 -33.91
CA ALA A 767 15.24 -34.84 -33.07
C ALA A 767 15.03 -35.11 -31.56
N LEU A 768 14.21 -36.11 -31.21
CA LEU A 768 13.92 -36.55 -29.84
C LEU A 768 14.71 -37.80 -29.43
N SER A 769 15.76 -38.16 -30.19
CA SER A 769 16.68 -39.20 -29.77
C SER A 769 17.43 -38.78 -28.50
N GLY A 770 17.58 -39.72 -27.57
CA GLY A 770 18.16 -39.49 -26.24
C GLY A 770 18.50 -40.81 -25.56
N GLU A 771 19.06 -40.73 -24.36
CA GLU A 771 19.35 -41.88 -23.52
C GLU A 771 18.06 -42.39 -22.84
N GLY A 772 18.06 -43.64 -22.36
CA GLY A 772 16.89 -44.23 -21.69
C GLY A 772 15.82 -44.76 -22.65
N LYS A 773 14.76 -45.35 -22.08
CA LYS A 773 13.69 -45.99 -22.83
C LYS A 773 12.64 -44.95 -23.28
N TRP A 774 11.92 -45.26 -24.36
CA TRP A 774 10.85 -44.41 -24.91
C TRP A 774 9.56 -45.21 -25.08
N ARG A 775 8.88 -45.37 -23.96
CA ARG A 775 7.70 -46.23 -23.78
C ARG A 775 6.43 -45.44 -23.50
N SER A 776 6.50 -44.32 -22.80
CA SER A 776 5.34 -43.59 -22.26
C SER A 776 5.20 -42.17 -22.84
N ALA A 777 4.05 -41.53 -22.61
CA ALA A 777 3.87 -40.12 -22.90
C ALA A 777 4.82 -39.25 -22.06
N GLY A 778 5.09 -39.63 -20.80
CA GLY A 778 6.09 -38.99 -19.95
C GLY A 778 7.49 -39.01 -20.56
N ASP A 779 7.91 -40.14 -21.13
CA ASP A 779 9.20 -40.26 -21.83
C ASP A 779 9.31 -39.32 -23.04
N THR A 780 8.17 -39.06 -23.70
CA THR A 780 8.08 -38.08 -24.79
C THR A 780 8.18 -36.64 -24.27
N VAL A 781 7.53 -36.33 -23.14
CA VAL A 781 7.63 -35.02 -22.49
C VAL A 781 9.06 -34.74 -22.05
N GLU A 782 9.73 -35.70 -21.42
CA GLU A 782 11.14 -35.61 -21.05
C GLU A 782 12.02 -35.29 -22.27
N ARG A 783 11.83 -36.01 -23.37
CA ARG A 783 12.61 -35.77 -24.61
C ARG A 783 12.34 -34.40 -25.22
N LEU A 784 11.12 -33.88 -25.09
CA LEU A 784 10.79 -32.51 -25.52
C LEU A 784 11.50 -31.47 -24.66
N GLU A 785 11.58 -31.69 -23.34
CA GLU A 785 12.32 -30.83 -22.41
C GLU A 785 13.84 -30.87 -22.72
N GLU A 786 14.42 -32.05 -22.94
CA GLU A 786 15.82 -32.20 -23.35
C GLU A 786 16.12 -31.55 -24.70
N LEU A 787 15.20 -31.69 -25.67
CA LEU A 787 15.31 -30.99 -26.95
C LEU A 787 15.26 -29.47 -26.74
N CYS A 788 14.37 -28.97 -25.88
CA CYS A 788 14.30 -27.55 -25.55
C CYS A 788 15.62 -27.02 -24.96
N GLN A 789 16.22 -27.76 -24.02
CA GLN A 789 17.54 -27.43 -23.48
C GLN A 789 18.62 -27.40 -24.56
N ARG A 790 18.65 -28.42 -25.45
CA ARG A 790 19.61 -28.45 -26.58
C ARG A 790 19.39 -27.31 -27.57
N LEU A 791 18.14 -26.90 -27.81
CA LEU A 791 17.81 -25.77 -28.68
C LEU A 791 18.35 -24.45 -28.11
N LEU A 792 18.11 -24.18 -26.82
CA LEU A 792 18.59 -22.97 -26.15
C LEU A 792 20.11 -22.95 -25.91
N ASP A 793 20.74 -24.13 -25.87
CA ASP A 793 22.20 -24.30 -25.87
C ASP A 793 22.83 -24.16 -27.27
N GLY A 794 22.03 -24.02 -28.34
CA GLY A 794 22.52 -23.98 -29.73
C GLY A 794 23.06 -25.32 -30.24
N LYS A 795 22.66 -26.44 -29.61
CA LYS A 795 23.13 -27.81 -29.91
C LYS A 795 22.14 -28.62 -30.75
N ALA A 796 20.99 -28.06 -31.13
CA ALA A 796 20.00 -28.70 -31.98
C ALA A 796 19.39 -27.70 -32.98
N PRO A 797 18.97 -28.14 -34.18
CA PRO A 797 18.23 -27.29 -35.12
C PRO A 797 16.76 -27.16 -34.70
N VAL A 798 16.18 -25.99 -34.96
CA VAL A 798 14.76 -25.72 -34.67
C VAL A 798 13.84 -26.60 -35.53
N PRO A 799 12.90 -27.36 -34.95
CA PRO A 799 12.06 -28.30 -35.70
C PRO A 799 11.08 -27.66 -36.70
N GLY A 800 10.56 -26.46 -36.40
CA GLY A 800 9.57 -25.82 -37.26
C GLY A 800 9.17 -24.40 -36.82
N PRO A 801 8.17 -23.79 -37.49
CA PRO A 801 7.80 -22.40 -37.27
C PRO A 801 7.13 -22.13 -35.92
N ALA A 802 6.40 -23.09 -35.33
CA ALA A 802 5.73 -22.85 -34.05
C ALA A 802 6.76 -22.73 -32.91
N SER A 803 7.69 -23.68 -32.84
CA SER A 803 8.80 -23.66 -31.88
C SER A 803 9.76 -22.50 -32.14
N ALA A 804 10.02 -22.15 -33.41
CA ALA A 804 10.82 -20.98 -33.76
C ALA A 804 10.25 -19.68 -33.17
N ALA A 805 8.93 -19.49 -33.22
CA ALA A 805 8.29 -18.29 -32.68
C ALA A 805 8.43 -18.18 -31.16
N VAL A 806 8.31 -19.29 -30.42
CA VAL A 806 8.48 -19.30 -28.96
C VAL A 806 9.95 -19.13 -28.57
N LEU A 807 10.88 -19.76 -29.30
CA LEU A 807 12.33 -19.58 -29.09
C LEU A 807 12.75 -18.13 -29.36
N ASP A 808 12.23 -17.51 -30.42
CA ASP A 808 12.46 -16.08 -30.70
C ASP A 808 11.95 -15.20 -29.56
N GLU A 809 10.79 -15.51 -28.98
CA GLU A 809 10.29 -14.80 -27.80
C GLU A 809 11.17 -15.01 -26.56
N ILE A 810 11.66 -16.24 -26.34
CA ILE A 810 12.62 -16.53 -25.27
C ILE A 810 13.86 -15.63 -25.44
N GLU A 811 14.50 -15.67 -26.60
CA GLU A 811 15.74 -14.93 -26.87
C GLU A 811 15.57 -13.40 -26.88
N THR A 812 14.45 -12.90 -27.42
CA THR A 812 14.26 -11.44 -27.60
C THR A 812 13.57 -10.76 -26.42
N LYS A 813 12.88 -11.52 -25.56
CA LYS A 813 12.14 -10.96 -24.41
C LYS A 813 12.51 -11.59 -23.09
N LEU A 814 12.42 -12.92 -22.95
CA LEU A 814 12.58 -13.56 -21.64
C LEU A 814 14.02 -13.52 -21.12
N ARG A 815 15.00 -14.00 -21.90
CA ARG A 815 16.41 -14.03 -21.45
C ARG A 815 16.91 -12.60 -21.16
N PRO A 816 16.62 -11.58 -22.00
CA PRO A 816 16.93 -10.19 -21.66
C PRO A 816 16.24 -9.69 -20.39
N ALA A 817 14.97 -10.04 -20.17
CA ALA A 817 14.25 -9.65 -18.95
C ALA A 817 14.86 -10.29 -17.70
N ILE A 818 15.16 -11.61 -17.73
CA ILE A 818 15.84 -12.33 -16.65
C ILE A 818 17.20 -11.70 -16.37
N ALA A 819 18.00 -11.43 -17.39
CA ALA A 819 19.32 -10.81 -17.26
C ALA A 819 19.25 -9.38 -16.70
N ALA A 820 18.14 -8.66 -16.93
CA ALA A 820 17.93 -7.31 -16.40
C ALA A 820 17.46 -7.29 -14.93
N CYS A 821 16.87 -8.38 -14.41
CA CYS A 821 16.31 -8.42 -13.05
C CYS A 821 17.33 -8.03 -11.97
N GLY A 822 18.48 -8.71 -11.88
CA GLY A 822 19.50 -8.42 -10.87
C GLY A 822 19.99 -6.97 -10.90
N PRO A 823 20.46 -6.44 -12.04
CA PRO A 823 20.83 -5.04 -12.15
C PRO A 823 19.69 -4.06 -11.78
N ALA A 824 18.45 -4.35 -12.17
CA ALA A 824 17.29 -3.51 -11.86
C ALA A 824 16.93 -3.52 -10.36
N GLU A 825 17.02 -4.68 -9.69
CA GLU A 825 16.86 -4.82 -8.24
C GLU A 825 17.87 -3.93 -7.49
N GLY A 826 19.15 -4.01 -7.87
CA GLY A 826 20.21 -3.20 -7.28
C GLY A 826 20.02 -1.70 -7.54
N ALA A 827 19.64 -1.33 -8.76
CA ALA A 827 19.33 0.05 -9.11
C ALA A 827 18.14 0.59 -8.32
N GLY A 828 17.06 -0.19 -8.17
CA GLY A 828 15.89 0.17 -7.38
C GLY A 828 16.24 0.44 -5.92
N LEU A 829 17.11 -0.37 -5.32
CA LEU A 829 17.62 -0.14 -3.96
C LEU A 829 18.36 1.19 -3.85
N LEU A 830 19.29 1.46 -4.77
CA LEU A 830 20.07 2.69 -4.75
C LEU A 830 19.21 3.93 -5.01
N THR A 831 18.23 3.85 -5.92
CA THR A 831 17.25 4.91 -6.18
C THR A 831 16.42 5.22 -4.94
N GLY A 832 15.91 4.19 -4.26
CA GLY A 832 15.16 4.37 -3.01
C GLY A 832 16.02 4.98 -1.91
N LEU A 833 17.28 4.56 -1.78
CA LEU A 833 18.24 5.14 -0.82
C LEU A 833 18.72 6.56 -1.23
N ASP A 834 18.45 7.00 -2.46
CA ASP A 834 18.60 8.39 -2.91
C ASP A 834 17.40 9.27 -2.56
N GLY A 835 16.40 8.72 -1.86
CA GLY A 835 15.18 9.44 -1.49
C GLY A 835 14.30 9.76 -2.70
N ARG A 836 14.38 8.92 -3.75
CA ARG A 836 13.61 9.07 -5.00
C ARG A 836 12.52 8.00 -5.12
N ALA A 837 11.55 8.25 -6.00
CA ALA A 837 10.58 7.27 -6.42
C ALA A 837 11.27 6.10 -7.14
N VAL A 838 10.89 4.87 -6.77
CA VAL A 838 11.39 3.61 -7.36
C VAL A 838 10.43 3.10 -8.41
#